data_AF-A0A7S7RUE5-F1
#
_entry.id   AF-A0A7S7RUE5-F1
#
_cell.length_a   1.000
_cell.length_b   1.000
_cell.length_c   1.000
_cell.angle_alpha   90.00
_cell.angle_beta   90.00
_cell.angle_gamma   90.00
#
_symmetry.space_group_name_H-M   'P 1'
#
loop_
_entity.id
_entity.type
_entity.pdbx_description
1 polymer ?
#
loop_
_entity_poly.entity_id
_entity_poly.type
_entity_poly.pdbx_seq_one_letter_code
_entity_poly.pdbx_strand_id
1 'polypeptide(L)'
;MASETTPSTINDERAIRRGRRQALIDAGIEPYPAHSTVDAHAADLEERYADLADSASTEDTYCVAGRIRAFRKQGKVAFIVLEDVSGSIQLFCRVNTLEASGWDLLSQLDLGDIIGATGTIMRTRRGQLSVSPTAIELLSKSLRPLPEKFHGLTDREVRYRQRYVDLIMNPEVREVFRKRSRIVSTIRRHMEEWGYLEVETPILHDILGGANAKPFTTHYNALNTDCYLRIATELPLKRLIVGGLERVFELGRQFRNEGMDLTHNPEFTTMEAYCAYSDLDGMKELSQSLFQTIAREVCGCKEGRERLSYQGAEVDLSGTWRSATLSEIASEVTGEKLSMGTPVEHLREVCTTHGIEWAPSWGAGKLLFELYDELGEKTLVDPTFVCDYPAEVSPLAKRKPDDPRLTDRFELVICGHEYANAFSELNDPVDQEGRFAAQMEAKREGDEEAMGYDTDYIRALEYGMPPAGGIGYGIDRMIMLFCDQPSIRDVLLFPQLRPEGGRAQAAPASEAVQLRSGLTREQAFELLKRYNKDPFHIQHGETLEGLMRYYAQKYDPANVEFWGQVGLLHDLDWEQFRDEVSHTVKGAELLAEAGGTTELSHAIQTHNSDNNPDLPKPEHKMERVLFAVDELSGLIQAAVLMRPSKSVMDFEVKSLKKKFKDKRFAAGCDRDVIRKGAELNNMELDELFASVIEAMRAIAPDRDTFGADGAAR
;
A
#
# COMPACT_ATOMS: atom_id res chain seq x y z
N MET A 1 -24.94 21.18 -38.13
CA MET A 1 -24.18 21.88 -37.07
C MET A 1 -24.38 21.10 -35.79
N ALA A 2 -23.51 20.12 -35.56
CA ALA A 2 -23.49 19.34 -34.33
C ALA A 2 -22.59 20.10 -33.36
N SER A 3 -23.14 20.58 -32.24
CA SER A 3 -22.36 21.20 -31.18
C SER A 3 -21.66 20.10 -30.39
N GLU A 4 -20.35 20.07 -30.48
CA GLU A 4 -19.46 19.27 -29.66
C GLU A 4 -19.68 19.57 -28.17
N THR A 5 -20.03 18.54 -27.42
CA THR A 5 -20.18 18.56 -25.96
C THR A 5 -18.81 18.66 -25.29
N THR A 6 -18.58 19.75 -24.59
CA THR A 6 -17.44 19.99 -23.69
C THR A 6 -17.61 19.16 -22.39
N PRO A 7 -16.54 18.69 -21.72
CA PRO A 7 -16.67 17.97 -20.45
C PRO A 7 -17.12 18.93 -19.34
N SER A 8 -18.33 18.71 -18.82
CA SER A 8 -18.84 19.43 -17.64
C SER A 8 -17.95 19.14 -16.42
N THR A 9 -17.22 20.14 -15.98
CA THR A 9 -16.31 20.06 -14.83
C THR A 9 -17.07 19.78 -13.52
N ILE A 10 -16.61 18.79 -12.73
CA ILE A 10 -17.13 18.43 -11.38
C ILE A 10 -17.28 19.64 -10.44
N ASN A 11 -16.49 20.71 -10.65
CA ASN A 11 -16.59 21.96 -9.91
C ASN A 11 -17.91 22.70 -10.11
N ASP A 12 -18.53 22.59 -11.30
CA ASP A 12 -19.79 23.25 -11.64
C ASP A 12 -20.98 22.56 -10.92
N GLU A 13 -21.07 21.23 -10.99
CA GLU A 13 -22.14 20.49 -10.30
C GLU A 13 -22.06 20.61 -8.78
N ARG A 14 -20.84 20.60 -8.21
CA ARG A 14 -20.66 20.82 -6.77
C ARG A 14 -21.12 22.22 -6.34
N ALA A 15 -20.88 23.23 -7.16
CA ALA A 15 -21.35 24.59 -6.90
C ALA A 15 -22.88 24.67 -6.94
N ILE A 16 -23.52 24.03 -7.94
CA ILE A 16 -24.99 23.94 -8.05
C ILE A 16 -25.60 23.28 -6.81
N ARG A 17 -25.07 22.12 -6.38
CA ARG A 17 -25.56 21.41 -5.19
C ARG A 17 -25.39 22.22 -3.91
N ARG A 18 -24.31 23.01 -3.79
CA ARG A 18 -24.13 23.97 -2.69
C ARG A 18 -25.17 25.09 -2.73
N GLY A 19 -25.47 25.62 -3.92
CA GLY A 19 -26.54 26.61 -4.10
C GLY A 19 -27.91 26.08 -3.67
N ARG A 20 -28.27 24.84 -4.07
CA ARG A 20 -29.52 24.19 -3.62
C ARG A 20 -29.54 23.97 -2.11
N ARG A 21 -28.42 23.53 -1.52
CA ARG A 21 -28.29 23.42 -0.06
C ARG A 21 -28.58 24.75 0.64
N GLN A 22 -28.07 25.85 0.10
CA GLN A 22 -28.33 27.18 0.67
C GLN A 22 -29.80 27.58 0.53
N ALA A 23 -30.40 27.35 -0.64
CA ALA A 23 -31.81 27.63 -0.88
C ALA A 23 -32.77 26.86 0.06
N LEU A 24 -32.42 25.62 0.44
CA LEU A 24 -33.17 24.85 1.44
C LEU A 24 -33.17 25.55 2.80
N ILE A 25 -32.01 26.04 3.24
CA ILE A 25 -31.87 26.74 4.53
C ILE A 25 -32.56 28.08 4.53
N ASP A 26 -32.44 28.83 3.44
CA ASP A 26 -33.12 30.11 3.29
C ASP A 26 -34.66 29.94 3.31
N ALA A 27 -35.14 28.76 2.90
CA ALA A 27 -36.54 28.34 2.99
C ALA A 27 -36.93 27.73 4.35
N GLY A 28 -36.02 27.68 5.32
CA GLY A 28 -36.26 27.14 6.67
C GLY A 28 -36.28 25.60 6.75
N ILE A 29 -35.79 24.90 5.72
CA ILE A 29 -35.66 23.44 5.68
C ILE A 29 -34.25 23.06 6.14
N GLU A 30 -34.12 22.24 7.17
CA GLU A 30 -32.82 21.73 7.66
C GLU A 30 -32.31 20.61 6.75
N PRO A 31 -31.21 20.79 5.99
CA PRO A 31 -30.69 19.76 5.08
C PRO A 31 -29.86 18.66 5.79
N TYR A 32 -29.56 18.82 7.07
CA TYR A 32 -28.79 17.88 7.90
C TYR A 32 -29.40 17.73 9.30
N PRO A 33 -30.63 17.21 9.42
CA PRO A 33 -31.28 17.02 10.72
C PRO A 33 -30.48 16.06 11.60
N ALA A 34 -30.53 16.30 12.91
CA ALA A 34 -29.80 15.48 13.90
C ALA A 34 -30.40 14.07 14.10
N HIS A 35 -31.65 13.85 13.68
CA HIS A 35 -32.39 12.61 13.92
C HIS A 35 -33.40 12.34 12.81
N SER A 36 -33.65 11.05 12.55
CA SER A 36 -34.78 10.52 11.78
C SER A 36 -35.25 9.23 12.44
N THR A 37 -36.55 8.97 12.43
CA THR A 37 -37.09 7.64 12.76
C THR A 37 -36.97 6.73 11.54
N VAL A 38 -36.63 5.45 11.73
CA VAL A 38 -36.57 4.42 10.67
C VAL A 38 -37.11 3.14 11.27
N ASP A 39 -38.17 2.59 10.69
CA ASP A 39 -38.95 1.47 11.25
C ASP A 39 -38.72 0.14 10.53
N ALA A 40 -38.20 0.17 9.32
CA ALA A 40 -37.97 -1.02 8.50
C ALA A 40 -36.86 -0.80 7.47
N HIS A 41 -36.20 -1.89 7.09
CA HIS A 41 -35.27 -1.93 5.98
C HIS A 41 -35.91 -2.51 4.72
N ALA A 42 -35.33 -2.19 3.56
CA ALA A 42 -35.84 -2.59 2.25
C ALA A 42 -36.01 -4.11 2.12
N ALA A 43 -35.02 -4.90 2.56
CA ALA A 43 -35.08 -6.36 2.49
C ALA A 43 -36.18 -6.95 3.39
N ASP A 44 -36.36 -6.40 4.61
CA ASP A 44 -37.39 -6.87 5.55
C ASP A 44 -38.80 -6.67 4.98
N LEU A 45 -39.02 -5.55 4.27
CA LEU A 45 -40.29 -5.26 3.61
C LEU A 45 -40.51 -6.16 2.40
N GLU A 46 -39.48 -6.42 1.59
CA GLU A 46 -39.58 -7.37 0.46
C GLU A 46 -39.91 -8.78 0.94
N GLU A 47 -39.30 -9.25 2.03
CA GLU A 47 -39.62 -10.54 2.63
C GLU A 47 -41.05 -10.57 3.20
N ARG A 48 -41.40 -9.58 4.02
CA ARG A 48 -42.72 -9.51 4.69
C ARG A 48 -43.89 -9.43 3.71
N TYR A 49 -43.71 -8.78 2.56
CA TYR A 49 -44.75 -8.56 1.56
C TYR A 49 -44.48 -9.32 0.24
N ALA A 50 -43.72 -10.42 0.30
CA ALA A 50 -43.41 -11.26 -0.86
C ALA A 50 -44.68 -11.71 -1.60
N ASP A 51 -45.73 -12.07 -0.87
CA ASP A 51 -47.01 -12.57 -1.41
C ASP A 51 -48.03 -11.48 -1.75
N LEU A 52 -47.68 -10.19 -1.61
CA LEU A 52 -48.60 -9.10 -1.93
C LEU A 52 -48.89 -9.08 -3.44
N ALA A 53 -50.16 -9.21 -3.83
CA ALA A 53 -50.55 -9.26 -5.24
C ALA A 53 -50.25 -7.95 -6.00
N ASP A 54 -50.04 -8.05 -7.32
CA ASP A 54 -49.84 -6.90 -8.19
C ASP A 54 -51.00 -5.90 -8.09
N SER A 55 -50.67 -4.61 -8.04
CA SER A 55 -51.63 -3.51 -7.86
C SER A 55 -52.36 -3.50 -6.51
N ALA A 56 -52.03 -4.39 -5.58
CA ALA A 56 -52.57 -4.35 -4.22
C ALA A 56 -51.86 -3.27 -3.37
N SER A 57 -52.59 -2.76 -2.38
CA SER A 57 -52.10 -1.79 -1.39
C SER A 57 -52.47 -2.29 0.00
N THR A 58 -51.68 -1.92 0.99
CA THR A 58 -51.89 -2.23 2.41
C THR A 58 -52.21 -0.94 3.19
N GLU A 59 -52.64 -1.09 4.43
CA GLU A 59 -52.75 0.02 5.40
C GLU A 59 -51.48 0.15 6.27
N ASP A 60 -50.56 -0.82 6.16
CA ASP A 60 -49.34 -0.85 6.94
C ASP A 60 -48.42 0.30 6.55
N THR A 61 -48.04 1.11 7.53
CA THR A 61 -47.23 2.32 7.34
C THR A 61 -45.85 2.11 7.96
N TYR A 62 -44.81 2.48 7.22
CA TYR A 62 -43.42 2.41 7.68
C TYR A 62 -42.69 3.70 7.35
N CYS A 63 -41.75 4.09 8.20
CA CYS A 63 -40.70 5.04 7.85
C CYS A 63 -39.46 4.29 7.35
N VAL A 64 -39.06 4.55 6.10
CA VAL A 64 -37.83 4.03 5.49
C VAL A 64 -36.85 5.17 5.23
N ALA A 65 -35.56 4.92 5.33
CA ALA A 65 -34.54 5.90 4.99
C ALA A 65 -33.44 5.28 4.13
N GLY A 66 -32.89 6.06 3.21
CA GLY A 66 -31.86 5.56 2.31
C GLY A 66 -31.30 6.62 1.38
N ARG A 67 -30.30 6.22 0.59
CA ARG A 67 -29.70 7.04 -0.43
C ARG A 67 -30.53 7.01 -1.70
N ILE A 68 -30.80 8.16 -2.30
CA ILE A 68 -31.44 8.27 -3.61
C ILE A 68 -30.50 7.69 -4.66
N ARG A 69 -30.84 6.50 -5.16
CA ARG A 69 -30.15 5.86 -6.28
C ARG A 69 -30.70 6.36 -7.59
N ALA A 70 -32.01 6.37 -7.76
CA ALA A 70 -32.65 6.81 -9.00
C ALA A 70 -33.81 7.73 -8.70
N PHE A 71 -34.07 8.69 -9.59
CA PHE A 71 -35.16 9.63 -9.44
C PHE A 71 -35.72 10.01 -10.81
N ARG A 72 -37.03 9.80 -11.00
CA ARG A 72 -37.79 10.22 -12.19
C ARG A 72 -39.06 10.96 -11.76
N LYS A 73 -39.29 12.16 -12.28
CA LYS A 73 -40.53 12.93 -12.08
C LYS A 73 -41.26 13.10 -13.41
N GLN A 74 -42.56 12.81 -13.44
CA GLN A 74 -43.40 12.89 -14.63
C GLN A 74 -44.78 13.48 -14.26
N GLY A 75 -44.97 14.77 -14.52
CA GLY A 75 -46.22 15.47 -14.21
C GLY A 75 -46.58 15.37 -12.73
N LYS A 76 -47.68 14.67 -12.42
CA LYS A 76 -48.25 14.52 -11.07
C LYS A 76 -47.72 13.31 -10.27
N VAL A 77 -46.69 12.64 -10.80
CA VAL A 77 -46.10 11.43 -10.20
C VAL A 77 -44.57 11.55 -10.19
N ALA A 78 -43.94 11.00 -9.15
CA ALA A 78 -42.50 10.78 -9.08
C ALA A 78 -42.18 9.38 -8.57
N PHE A 79 -41.09 8.81 -9.05
CA PHE A 79 -40.54 7.55 -8.54
C PHE A 79 -39.11 7.77 -8.09
N ILE A 80 -38.80 7.33 -6.88
CA ILE A 80 -37.47 7.36 -6.30
C ILE A 80 -37.07 5.92 -5.97
N VAL A 81 -35.85 5.53 -6.26
CA VAL A 81 -35.27 4.29 -5.73
C VAL A 81 -34.38 4.69 -4.57
N LEU A 82 -34.77 4.26 -3.36
CA LEU A 82 -33.96 4.40 -2.16
C LEU A 82 -33.16 3.12 -1.93
N GLU A 83 -31.92 3.28 -1.53
CA GLU A 83 -31.05 2.18 -1.12
C GLU A 83 -30.57 2.37 0.31
N ASP A 84 -30.76 1.35 1.13
CA ASP A 84 -30.29 1.28 2.50
C ASP A 84 -29.19 0.20 2.65
N VAL A 85 -28.90 -0.19 3.88
CA VAL A 85 -27.88 -1.21 4.17
C VAL A 85 -28.26 -2.60 3.64
N SER A 86 -29.56 -2.89 3.53
CA SER A 86 -30.13 -4.20 3.20
C SER A 86 -30.43 -4.38 1.72
N GLY A 87 -30.78 -3.29 1.01
CA GLY A 87 -31.23 -3.39 -0.37
C GLY A 87 -31.81 -2.09 -0.92
N SER A 88 -32.64 -2.22 -1.95
CA SER A 88 -33.32 -1.09 -2.59
C SER A 88 -34.83 -1.22 -2.49
N ILE A 89 -35.53 -0.11 -2.29
CA ILE A 89 -37.00 -0.03 -2.31
C ILE A 89 -37.45 1.17 -3.16
N GLN A 90 -38.56 1.03 -3.88
CA GLN A 90 -39.14 2.11 -4.66
C GLN A 90 -40.08 2.97 -3.80
N LEU A 91 -39.98 4.29 -3.92
CA LEU A 91 -41.01 5.22 -3.51
C LEU A 91 -41.90 5.58 -4.71
N PHE A 92 -43.21 5.47 -4.54
CA PHE A 92 -44.21 5.90 -5.51
C PHE A 92 -44.93 7.17 -5.03
N CYS A 93 -44.36 8.32 -5.36
CA CYS A 93 -44.79 9.63 -4.91
C CYS A 93 -45.89 10.18 -5.83
N ARG A 94 -47.03 10.60 -5.26
CA ARG A 94 -48.16 11.19 -6.00
C ARG A 94 -48.53 12.52 -5.38
N VAL A 95 -48.80 13.54 -6.20
CA VAL A 95 -49.14 14.89 -5.72
C VAL A 95 -50.40 14.93 -4.82
N ASN A 96 -51.29 13.95 -4.97
CA ASN A 96 -52.51 13.85 -4.16
C ASN A 96 -52.33 13.05 -2.86
N THR A 97 -51.18 12.42 -2.65
CA THR A 97 -50.90 11.55 -1.49
C THR A 97 -49.78 12.10 -0.62
N LEU A 98 -48.72 12.62 -1.25
CA LEU A 98 -47.61 13.26 -0.56
C LEU A 98 -48.01 14.66 -0.11
N GLU A 99 -47.64 15.05 1.11
CA GLU A 99 -47.82 16.41 1.62
C GLU A 99 -47.22 17.47 0.68
N ALA A 100 -47.82 18.67 0.65
CA ALA A 100 -47.42 19.73 -0.28
C ALA A 100 -45.94 20.13 -0.12
N SER A 101 -45.48 20.26 1.13
CA SER A 101 -44.07 20.52 1.47
C SER A 101 -43.13 19.43 0.94
N GLY A 102 -43.50 18.15 1.12
CA GLY A 102 -42.76 17.01 0.59
C GLY A 102 -42.74 16.99 -0.94
N TRP A 103 -43.85 17.35 -1.59
CA TRP A 103 -43.94 17.42 -3.05
C TRP A 103 -43.07 18.53 -3.65
N ASP A 104 -43.00 19.68 -2.98
CA ASP A 104 -42.15 20.81 -3.37
C ASP A 104 -40.66 20.48 -3.17
N LEU A 105 -40.33 19.81 -2.06
CA LEU A 105 -38.98 19.33 -1.74
C LEU A 105 -38.40 18.44 -2.86
N LEU A 106 -39.23 17.65 -3.54
CA LEU A 106 -38.79 16.79 -4.66
C LEU A 106 -38.00 17.53 -5.74
N SER A 107 -38.24 18.83 -5.95
CA SER A 107 -37.51 19.63 -6.94
C SER A 107 -36.08 20.00 -6.52
N GLN A 108 -35.76 19.87 -5.22
CA GLN A 108 -34.47 20.21 -4.62
C GLN A 108 -33.59 18.98 -4.35
N LEU A 109 -34.14 17.77 -4.52
CA LEU A 109 -33.44 16.51 -4.31
C LEU A 109 -32.55 16.15 -5.50
N ASP A 110 -31.39 15.58 -5.20
CA ASP A 110 -30.42 15.07 -6.16
C ASP A 110 -30.11 13.59 -5.93
N LEU A 111 -29.60 12.93 -6.97
CA LEU A 111 -28.97 11.62 -6.81
C LEU A 111 -27.83 11.71 -5.78
N GLY A 112 -27.80 10.74 -4.87
CA GLY A 112 -26.85 10.67 -3.77
C GLY A 112 -27.32 11.30 -2.46
N ASP A 113 -28.38 12.13 -2.46
CA ASP A 113 -28.98 12.63 -1.22
C ASP A 113 -29.51 11.46 -0.38
N ILE A 114 -29.53 11.63 0.94
CA ILE A 114 -30.16 10.68 1.86
C ILE A 114 -31.49 11.29 2.30
N ILE A 115 -32.57 10.53 2.17
CA ILE A 115 -33.92 10.96 2.54
C ILE A 115 -34.59 9.92 3.43
N GLY A 116 -35.52 10.39 4.26
CA GLY A 116 -36.51 9.59 4.96
C GLY A 116 -37.86 9.69 4.25
N ALA A 117 -38.64 8.63 4.25
CA ALA A 117 -39.96 8.58 3.65
C ALA A 117 -40.91 7.73 4.49
N THR A 118 -42.05 8.30 4.84
CA THR A 118 -43.10 7.61 5.62
C THR A 118 -44.32 7.39 4.73
N GLY A 119 -44.83 6.16 4.67
CA GLY A 119 -46.04 5.86 3.91
C GLY A 119 -46.43 4.39 3.89
N THR A 120 -47.46 4.08 3.11
CA THR A 120 -48.05 2.73 3.07
C THR A 120 -47.39 1.82 2.04
N ILE A 121 -47.41 0.51 2.29
CA ILE A 121 -46.87 -0.48 1.35
C ILE A 121 -47.88 -0.79 0.24
N MET A 122 -47.39 -0.86 -0.99
CA MET A 122 -48.15 -1.31 -2.15
C MET A 122 -47.26 -2.06 -3.15
N ARG A 123 -47.85 -2.86 -4.03
CA ARG A 123 -47.17 -3.42 -5.20
C ARG A 123 -47.69 -2.74 -6.45
N THR A 124 -46.79 -2.22 -7.28
CA THR A 124 -47.19 -1.58 -8.54
C THR A 124 -47.72 -2.61 -9.54
N ARG A 125 -48.35 -2.15 -10.63
CA ARG A 125 -48.81 -3.02 -11.72
C ARG A 125 -47.69 -3.84 -12.39
N ARG A 126 -46.44 -3.39 -12.26
CA ARG A 126 -45.26 -4.11 -12.80
C ARG A 126 -44.66 -5.10 -11.79
N GLY A 127 -45.36 -5.36 -10.68
CA GLY A 127 -44.91 -6.28 -9.64
C GLY A 127 -43.83 -5.75 -8.72
N GLN A 128 -43.42 -4.49 -8.83
CA GLN A 128 -42.41 -3.91 -7.93
C GLN A 128 -43.05 -3.45 -6.62
N LEU A 129 -42.55 -3.93 -5.48
CA LEU A 129 -42.94 -3.45 -4.15
C LEU A 129 -42.53 -1.98 -3.99
N SER A 130 -43.36 -1.18 -3.33
CA SER A 130 -43.14 0.25 -3.17
C SER A 130 -43.77 0.80 -1.91
N VAL A 131 -43.15 1.84 -1.36
CA VAL A 131 -43.78 2.73 -0.37
C VAL A 131 -44.51 3.83 -1.12
N SER A 132 -45.77 4.10 -0.79
CA SER A 132 -46.50 5.29 -1.25
C SER A 132 -46.41 6.36 -0.15
N PRO A 133 -45.41 7.27 -0.21
CA PRO A 133 -45.14 8.18 0.89
C PRO A 133 -46.24 9.24 1.05
N THR A 134 -46.62 9.48 2.30
CA THR A 134 -47.38 10.65 2.73
C THR A 134 -46.45 11.79 3.16
N ALA A 135 -45.24 11.48 3.63
CA ALA A 135 -44.21 12.45 4.00
C ALA A 135 -42.82 12.05 3.47
N ILE A 136 -42.00 13.04 3.13
CA ILE A 136 -40.58 12.89 2.75
C ILE A 136 -39.77 13.97 3.45
N GLU A 137 -38.63 13.59 3.99
CA GLU A 137 -37.67 14.47 4.66
C GLU A 137 -36.27 14.30 4.07
N LEU A 138 -35.55 15.42 3.88
CA LEU A 138 -34.14 15.39 3.52
C LEU A 138 -33.30 15.18 4.78
N LEU A 139 -32.49 14.11 4.80
CA LEU A 139 -31.64 13.76 5.95
C LEU A 139 -30.17 14.16 5.74
N SER A 140 -29.71 14.15 4.49
CA SER A 140 -28.37 14.63 4.17
C SER A 140 -28.26 15.03 2.71
N LYS A 141 -27.99 16.31 2.45
CA LYS A 141 -27.68 16.79 1.10
C LYS A 141 -26.30 16.33 0.63
N SER A 142 -26.24 15.57 -0.46
CA SER A 142 -25.00 15.22 -1.14
C SER A 142 -24.50 16.35 -2.01
N LEU A 143 -23.37 16.94 -1.62
CA LEU A 143 -22.73 18.02 -2.37
C LEU A 143 -21.87 17.51 -3.55
N ARG A 144 -21.61 16.20 -3.62
CA ARG A 144 -20.91 15.57 -4.75
C ARG A 144 -21.87 14.64 -5.50
N PRO A 145 -21.81 14.60 -6.83
CA PRO A 145 -22.47 13.53 -7.57
C PRO A 145 -21.90 12.17 -7.20
N LEU A 146 -22.75 11.15 -7.26
CA LEU A 146 -22.28 9.77 -7.32
C LEU A 146 -21.60 9.53 -8.68
N PRO A 147 -20.60 8.62 -8.75
CA PRO A 147 -20.05 8.19 -10.03
C PRO A 147 -21.13 7.64 -10.97
N GLU A 148 -20.84 7.63 -12.28
CA GLU A 148 -21.79 7.17 -13.29
C GLU A 148 -22.23 5.72 -13.05
N LYS A 149 -23.54 5.47 -13.12
CA LYS A 149 -24.15 4.19 -12.75
C LYS A 149 -23.81 3.01 -13.66
N PHE A 150 -23.58 3.25 -14.95
CA PHE A 150 -23.53 2.16 -15.93
C PHE A 150 -22.27 1.31 -15.85
N HIS A 151 -21.18 1.89 -15.35
CA HIS A 151 -19.90 1.19 -15.22
C HIS A 151 -19.51 0.93 -13.76
N GLY A 152 -20.23 1.49 -12.78
CA GLY A 152 -19.79 1.45 -11.38
C GLY A 152 -18.50 2.26 -11.17
N LEU A 153 -17.89 2.11 -10.00
CA LEU A 153 -16.54 2.64 -9.76
C LEU A 153 -15.53 1.53 -10.06
N THR A 154 -14.89 1.57 -11.22
CA THR A 154 -14.00 0.49 -11.72
C THR A 154 -12.53 0.72 -11.40
N ASP A 155 -12.10 1.98 -11.33
CA ASP A 155 -10.72 2.34 -11.04
C ASP A 155 -10.33 1.87 -9.63
N ARG A 156 -9.43 0.87 -9.54
CA ARG A 156 -9.04 0.24 -8.27
C ARG A 156 -8.41 1.24 -7.30
N GLU A 157 -7.62 2.19 -7.80
CA GLU A 157 -6.99 3.18 -6.94
C GLU A 157 -8.03 4.11 -6.31
N VAL A 158 -8.98 4.61 -7.11
CA VAL A 158 -10.07 5.45 -6.60
C VAL A 158 -10.95 4.66 -5.64
N ARG A 159 -11.22 3.38 -5.88
CA ARG A 159 -11.96 2.51 -4.95
C ARG A 159 -11.28 2.42 -3.59
N TYR A 160 -9.95 2.21 -3.56
CA TYR A 160 -9.20 2.15 -2.30
C TYR A 160 -9.12 3.51 -1.59
N ARG A 161 -8.91 4.60 -2.33
CA ARG A 161 -8.84 5.97 -1.77
C ARG A 161 -10.19 6.42 -1.23
N GLN A 162 -11.26 6.10 -1.94
CA GLN A 162 -12.62 6.52 -1.63
C GLN A 162 -13.48 5.31 -1.30
N ARG A 163 -13.06 4.50 -0.31
CA ARG A 163 -13.78 3.29 0.10
C ARG A 163 -15.27 3.55 0.37
N TYR A 164 -15.62 4.71 0.91
CA TYR A 164 -17.01 5.08 1.13
C TYR A 164 -17.83 5.17 -0.17
N VAL A 165 -17.23 5.58 -1.30
CA VAL A 165 -17.88 5.57 -2.63
C VAL A 165 -17.92 4.14 -3.17
N ASP A 166 -16.85 3.37 -3.01
CA ASP A 166 -16.79 1.97 -3.42
C ASP A 166 -17.90 1.13 -2.76
N LEU A 167 -18.07 1.26 -1.44
CA LEU A 167 -19.16 0.61 -0.68
C LEU A 167 -20.56 1.04 -1.13
N ILE A 168 -20.70 2.27 -1.66
CA ILE A 168 -21.95 2.78 -2.22
C ILE A 168 -22.19 2.19 -3.62
N MET A 169 -21.16 2.05 -4.45
CA MET A 169 -21.31 1.69 -5.86
C MET A 169 -21.26 0.18 -6.11
N ASN A 170 -20.59 -0.58 -5.25
CA ASN A 170 -20.24 -1.99 -5.45
C ASN A 170 -20.72 -2.82 -4.24
N PRO A 171 -21.97 -3.34 -4.24
CA PRO A 171 -22.53 -4.09 -3.12
C PRO A 171 -21.72 -5.33 -2.71
N GLU A 172 -21.06 -5.99 -3.65
CA GLU A 172 -20.19 -7.13 -3.42
C GLU A 172 -19.02 -6.81 -2.49
N VAL A 173 -18.53 -5.56 -2.50
CA VAL A 173 -17.49 -5.11 -1.56
C VAL A 173 -18.03 -5.11 -0.13
N ARG A 174 -19.30 -4.73 0.08
CA ARG A 174 -19.93 -4.80 1.41
C ARG A 174 -20.00 -6.25 1.90
N GLU A 175 -20.27 -7.20 1.00
CA GLU A 175 -20.30 -8.63 1.34
C GLU A 175 -18.92 -9.16 1.77
N VAL A 176 -17.83 -8.73 1.12
CA VAL A 176 -16.46 -9.08 1.54
C VAL A 176 -16.22 -8.64 2.99
N PHE A 177 -16.56 -7.39 3.35
CA PHE A 177 -16.35 -6.90 4.71
C PHE A 177 -17.31 -7.50 5.75
N ARG A 178 -18.54 -7.84 5.36
CA ARG A 178 -19.46 -8.63 6.20
C ARG A 178 -18.89 -10.02 6.47
N LYS A 179 -18.39 -10.70 5.45
CA LYS A 179 -17.69 -11.99 5.59
C LYS A 179 -16.46 -11.86 6.48
N ARG A 180 -15.62 -10.84 6.29
CA ARG A 180 -14.47 -10.55 7.19
C ARG A 180 -14.90 -10.51 8.64
N SER A 181 -15.94 -9.75 8.98
CA SER A 181 -16.44 -9.68 10.36
C SER A 181 -16.91 -11.04 10.86
N ARG A 182 -17.64 -11.82 10.03
CA ARG A 182 -18.10 -13.17 10.38
C ARG A 182 -16.94 -14.12 10.63
N ILE A 183 -15.91 -14.11 9.77
CA ILE A 183 -14.72 -14.96 9.90
C ILE A 183 -14.00 -14.64 11.21
N VAL A 184 -13.73 -13.36 11.49
CA VAL A 184 -13.08 -12.93 12.75
C VAL A 184 -13.90 -13.37 13.97
N SER A 185 -15.23 -13.24 13.93
CA SER A 185 -16.08 -13.74 15.02
C SER A 185 -16.05 -15.27 15.14
N THR A 186 -16.02 -16.01 14.04
CA THR A 186 -15.88 -17.48 14.03
C THR A 186 -14.54 -17.92 14.60
N ILE A 187 -13.45 -17.23 14.24
CA ILE A 187 -12.11 -17.50 14.82
C ILE A 187 -12.17 -17.39 16.34
N ARG A 188 -12.69 -16.29 16.90
CA ARG A 188 -12.78 -16.12 18.36
C ARG A 188 -13.57 -17.25 19.04
N ARG A 189 -14.77 -17.55 18.54
CA ARG A 189 -15.59 -18.64 19.09
C ARG A 189 -14.86 -19.99 19.03
N HIS A 190 -14.20 -20.28 17.91
CA HIS A 190 -13.43 -21.51 17.75
C HIS A 190 -12.29 -21.62 18.75
N MET A 191 -11.52 -20.55 18.95
CA MET A 191 -10.42 -20.51 19.90
C MET A 191 -10.92 -20.67 21.35
N GLU A 192 -12.02 -20.02 21.71
CA GLU A 192 -12.68 -20.17 23.03
C GLU A 192 -13.17 -21.61 23.26
N GLU A 193 -13.80 -22.23 22.26
CA GLU A 193 -14.24 -23.64 22.32
C GLU A 193 -13.07 -24.61 22.49
N TRP A 194 -11.90 -24.27 21.95
CA TRP A 194 -10.65 -25.01 22.10
C TRP A 194 -9.88 -24.68 23.39
N GLY A 195 -10.45 -23.83 24.25
CA GLY A 195 -9.91 -23.50 25.56
C GLY A 195 -8.76 -22.49 25.54
N TYR A 196 -8.59 -21.74 24.44
CA TYR A 196 -7.64 -20.63 24.39
C TYR A 196 -8.25 -19.37 25.02
N LEU A 197 -7.45 -18.67 25.82
CA LEU A 197 -7.79 -17.38 26.39
C LEU A 197 -7.38 -16.24 25.45
N GLU A 198 -8.33 -15.40 25.03
CA GLU A 198 -8.00 -14.16 24.29
C GLU A 198 -7.31 -13.18 25.25
N VAL A 199 -6.17 -12.64 24.83
CA VAL A 199 -5.38 -11.67 25.60
C VAL A 199 -4.98 -10.48 24.73
N GLU A 200 -4.57 -9.39 25.37
CA GLU A 200 -4.02 -8.21 24.69
C GLU A 200 -2.62 -7.91 25.25
N THR A 201 -1.61 -7.94 24.38
CA THR A 201 -0.23 -7.61 24.74
C THR A 201 0.17 -6.22 24.22
N PRO A 202 1.27 -5.61 24.71
CA PRO A 202 1.66 -4.26 24.31
C PRO A 202 1.81 -4.09 22.80
N ILE A 203 1.34 -2.97 22.25
CA ILE A 203 1.60 -2.55 20.85
C ILE A 203 2.92 -1.77 20.75
N LEU A 204 3.27 -1.01 21.79
CA LEU A 204 4.52 -0.28 21.89
C LEU A 204 5.53 -1.12 22.67
N HIS A 205 6.63 -1.48 22.01
CA HIS A 205 7.74 -2.23 22.59
C HIS A 205 8.96 -1.32 22.76
N ASP A 206 9.76 -1.59 23.79
CA ASP A 206 11.06 -0.96 24.03
C ASP A 206 12.19 -1.64 23.26
N ILE A 207 12.01 -2.91 22.89
CA ILE A 207 12.96 -3.74 22.14
C ILE A 207 12.28 -4.35 20.91
N LEU A 208 13.06 -4.61 19.87
CA LEU A 208 12.63 -5.28 18.65
C LEU A 208 12.78 -6.80 18.79
N GLY A 209 11.69 -7.55 18.66
CA GLY A 209 11.74 -9.01 18.70
C GLY A 209 10.45 -9.71 18.27
N GLY A 210 10.52 -11.03 18.16
CA GLY A 210 9.40 -11.91 17.79
C GLY A 210 9.21 -12.11 16.28
N ALA A 211 9.88 -11.33 15.42
CA ALA A 211 9.97 -11.57 13.98
C ALA A 211 11.22 -10.89 13.41
N ASN A 212 11.61 -11.29 12.19
CA ASN A 212 12.58 -10.54 11.38
C ASN A 212 11.81 -9.58 10.49
N ALA A 213 11.81 -8.29 10.84
CA ALA A 213 11.12 -7.26 10.10
C ALA A 213 11.61 -5.88 10.54
N LYS A 214 11.63 -4.93 9.60
CA LYS A 214 11.93 -3.53 9.92
C LYS A 214 10.76 -2.92 10.70
N PRO A 215 10.97 -2.29 11.87
CA PRO A 215 9.89 -1.70 12.66
C PRO A 215 9.53 -0.28 12.22
N PHE A 216 8.38 0.19 12.70
CA PHE A 216 8.12 1.62 12.82
C PHE A 216 8.61 2.13 14.17
N THR A 217 9.50 3.12 14.15
CA THR A 217 10.00 3.80 15.35
C THR A 217 9.13 4.99 15.69
N THR A 218 8.87 5.18 16.99
CA THR A 218 8.17 6.35 17.55
C THR A 218 8.85 6.80 18.84
N HIS A 219 8.38 7.88 19.43
CA HIS A 219 8.99 8.48 20.62
C HIS A 219 7.96 8.69 21.72
N TYR A 220 8.26 8.22 22.93
CA TYR A 220 7.43 8.44 24.12
C TYR A 220 7.93 9.66 24.91
N ASN A 221 7.34 10.82 24.61
CA ASN A 221 7.76 12.11 25.16
C ASN A 221 7.85 12.17 26.70
N ALA A 222 6.94 11.54 27.44
CA ALA A 222 6.93 11.64 28.90
C ALA A 222 8.08 10.85 29.55
N LEU A 223 8.52 9.76 28.92
CA LEU A 223 9.66 8.96 29.37
C LEU A 223 10.95 9.34 28.64
N ASN A 224 10.86 10.21 27.62
CA ASN A 224 11.96 10.62 26.76
C ASN A 224 12.76 9.41 26.24
N THR A 225 12.04 8.42 25.71
CA THR A 225 12.62 7.19 25.15
C THR A 225 11.96 6.87 23.81
N ASP A 226 12.73 6.27 22.92
CA ASP A 226 12.18 5.70 21.71
C ASP A 226 11.45 4.40 22.03
N CYS A 227 10.42 4.12 21.24
CA CYS A 227 9.64 2.89 21.28
C CYS A 227 9.35 2.44 19.85
N TYR A 228 8.96 1.19 19.68
CA TYR A 228 8.69 0.58 18.39
C TYR A 228 7.26 0.06 18.37
N LEU A 229 6.58 0.21 17.23
CA LEU A 229 5.37 -0.55 17.00
C LEU A 229 5.75 -2.01 16.82
N ARG A 230 5.02 -2.91 17.49
CA ARG A 230 5.28 -4.34 17.45
C ARG A 230 5.25 -4.91 16.02
N ILE A 231 6.19 -5.80 15.75
CA ILE A 231 6.29 -6.57 14.49
C ILE A 231 5.70 -7.99 14.63
N ALA A 232 5.49 -8.44 15.87
CA ALA A 232 4.91 -9.71 16.29
C ALA A 232 4.40 -9.61 17.75
N THR A 233 3.56 -10.57 18.16
CA THR A 233 3.09 -10.70 19.56
C THR A 233 3.79 -11.82 20.34
N GLU A 234 4.74 -12.50 19.71
CA GLU A 234 5.34 -13.74 20.17
C GLU A 234 5.98 -13.65 21.56
N LEU A 235 6.92 -12.72 21.76
CA LEU A 235 7.69 -12.67 23.02
C LEU A 235 6.79 -12.34 24.23
N PRO A 236 5.85 -11.37 24.16
CA PRO A 236 4.87 -11.17 25.22
C PRO A 236 3.96 -12.39 25.47
N LEU A 237 3.47 -13.06 24.42
CA LEU A 237 2.60 -14.23 24.59
C LEU A 237 3.32 -15.41 25.25
N LYS A 238 4.59 -15.65 24.91
CA LYS A 238 5.43 -16.65 25.58
C LYS A 238 5.69 -16.34 27.05
N ARG A 239 5.80 -15.06 27.43
CA ARG A 239 5.86 -14.67 28.85
C ARG A 239 4.59 -15.07 29.60
N LEU A 240 3.42 -15.09 28.94
CA LEU A 240 2.18 -15.58 29.54
C LEU A 240 2.19 -17.11 29.73
N ILE A 241 2.79 -17.84 28.78
CA ILE A 241 3.03 -19.29 28.92
C ILE A 241 3.92 -19.57 30.13
N VAL A 242 5.03 -18.83 30.29
CA VAL A 242 5.88 -18.88 31.50
C VAL A 242 5.08 -18.56 32.75
N GLY A 243 4.16 -17.59 32.67
CA GLY A 243 3.26 -17.21 33.76
C GLY A 243 2.18 -18.25 34.12
N GLY A 244 2.09 -19.35 33.38
CA GLY A 244 1.16 -20.45 33.63
C GLY A 244 -0.19 -20.33 32.91
N LEU A 245 -0.35 -19.39 31.97
CA LEU A 245 -1.50 -19.37 31.07
C LEU A 245 -1.27 -20.37 29.94
N GLU A 246 -1.75 -21.60 30.10
CA GLU A 246 -1.39 -22.73 29.23
C GLU A 246 -1.86 -22.57 27.77
N ARG A 247 -2.94 -21.82 27.50
CA ARG A 247 -3.46 -21.60 26.15
C ARG A 247 -3.87 -20.15 25.99
N VAL A 248 -3.12 -19.41 25.18
CA VAL A 248 -3.39 -17.99 24.92
C VAL A 248 -3.43 -17.73 23.42
N PHE A 249 -4.26 -16.79 23.01
CA PHE A 249 -4.19 -16.25 21.66
C PHE A 249 -4.44 -14.74 21.67
N GLU A 250 -3.88 -14.04 20.70
CA GLU A 250 -4.17 -12.64 20.44
C GLU A 250 -4.49 -12.44 18.97
N LEU A 251 -5.65 -11.83 18.68
CA LEU A 251 -6.00 -11.34 17.36
C LEU A 251 -5.80 -9.82 17.34
N GLY A 252 -4.72 -9.38 16.70
CA GLY A 252 -4.26 -8.00 16.83
C GLY A 252 -3.55 -7.47 15.60
N ARG A 253 -3.16 -6.20 15.66
CA ARG A 253 -2.42 -5.53 14.57
C ARG A 253 -0.91 -5.75 14.73
N GLN A 254 -0.23 -6.04 13.64
CA GLN A 254 1.23 -5.96 13.54
C GLN A 254 1.60 -4.83 12.59
N PHE A 255 2.79 -4.27 12.77
CA PHE A 255 3.28 -3.12 12.03
C PHE A 255 4.68 -3.40 11.50
N ARG A 256 4.83 -3.54 10.18
CA ARG A 256 6.12 -3.77 9.53
C ARG A 256 6.39 -2.69 8.51
N ASN A 257 7.55 -2.04 8.63
CA ASN A 257 7.97 -0.90 7.84
C ASN A 257 8.61 -1.37 6.54
N GLU A 258 7.79 -2.01 5.72
CA GLU A 258 8.16 -2.72 4.50
C GLU A 258 7.41 -2.15 3.29
N GLY A 259 7.72 -2.66 2.10
CA GLY A 259 7.02 -2.35 0.87
C GLY A 259 5.54 -2.77 0.90
N MET A 260 4.77 -2.22 -0.04
CA MET A 260 3.38 -2.63 -0.28
C MET A 260 3.28 -3.38 -1.60
N ASP A 261 2.66 -4.54 -1.60
CA ASP A 261 2.37 -5.31 -2.82
C ASP A 261 0.93 -5.85 -2.79
N LEU A 262 0.69 -6.98 -3.46
CA LEU A 262 -0.62 -7.62 -3.52
C LEU A 262 -1.01 -8.32 -2.21
N THR A 263 -0.04 -8.75 -1.39
CA THR A 263 -0.23 -9.56 -0.18
C THR A 263 0.30 -8.89 1.10
N HIS A 264 1.02 -7.76 0.98
CA HIS A 264 1.60 -6.99 2.08
C HIS A 264 1.00 -5.59 2.22
N ASN A 265 0.68 -5.23 3.46
CA ASN A 265 0.29 -3.88 3.89
C ASN A 265 1.03 -3.55 5.20
N PRO A 266 1.55 -2.32 5.41
CA PRO A 266 2.42 -2.01 6.55
C PRO A 266 1.78 -2.23 7.92
N GLU A 267 0.46 -2.14 8.01
CA GLU A 267 -0.32 -2.55 9.16
C GLU A 267 -1.27 -3.69 8.75
N PHE A 268 -1.19 -4.84 9.41
CA PHE A 268 -1.98 -6.04 9.04
C PHE A 268 -2.36 -6.86 10.27
N THR A 269 -3.47 -7.59 10.19
CA THR A 269 -4.01 -8.38 11.29
C THR A 269 -3.42 -9.78 11.28
N THR A 270 -2.86 -10.19 12.43
CA THR A 270 -2.51 -11.58 12.70
C THR A 270 -3.36 -12.14 13.83
N MET A 271 -3.43 -13.46 13.89
CA MET A 271 -3.71 -14.17 15.12
C MET A 271 -2.48 -14.97 15.49
N GLU A 272 -1.92 -14.76 16.67
CA GLU A 272 -0.89 -15.64 17.23
C GLU A 272 -1.48 -16.42 18.40
N ALA A 273 -1.17 -17.71 18.49
CA ALA A 273 -1.67 -18.61 19.51
C ALA A 273 -0.55 -19.51 20.04
N TYR A 274 -0.55 -19.76 21.34
CA TYR A 274 0.44 -20.58 22.04
C TYR A 274 -0.26 -21.57 22.97
N CYS A 275 0.19 -22.82 22.95
CA CYS A 275 -0.36 -23.91 23.74
C CYS A 275 0.76 -24.69 24.44
N ALA A 276 0.81 -24.58 25.76
CA ALA A 276 1.68 -25.38 26.62
C ALA A 276 1.35 -26.88 26.49
N TYR A 277 2.40 -27.70 26.60
CA TYR A 277 2.38 -29.15 26.45
C TYR A 277 1.88 -29.64 25.09
N SER A 278 1.94 -28.78 24.08
CA SER A 278 1.66 -29.09 22.68
C SER A 278 2.94 -29.00 21.83
N ASP A 279 2.80 -29.28 20.54
CA ASP A 279 3.85 -29.34 19.52
C ASP A 279 3.28 -29.02 18.13
N LEU A 280 4.04 -29.32 17.07
CA LEU A 280 3.58 -29.11 15.70
C LEU A 280 2.31 -29.87 15.34
N ASP A 281 2.11 -31.09 15.83
CA ASP A 281 0.93 -31.87 15.47
C ASP A 281 -0.33 -31.25 16.08
N GLY A 282 -0.23 -30.70 17.29
CA GLY A 282 -1.30 -29.88 17.86
C GLY A 282 -1.59 -28.61 17.04
N MET A 283 -0.55 -27.93 16.52
CA MET A 283 -0.73 -26.74 15.68
C MET A 283 -1.32 -27.06 14.29
N LYS A 284 -1.01 -28.24 13.74
CA LYS A 284 -1.65 -28.76 12.52
C LYS A 284 -3.13 -29.05 12.76
N GLU A 285 -3.46 -29.70 13.87
CA GLU A 285 -4.84 -30.02 14.24
C GLU A 285 -5.68 -28.73 14.40
N LEU A 286 -5.15 -27.73 15.12
CA LEU A 286 -5.77 -26.42 15.25
C LEU A 286 -6.02 -25.77 13.89
N SER A 287 -5.01 -25.75 13.01
CA SER A 287 -5.11 -25.13 11.68
C SER A 287 -6.16 -25.79 10.80
N GLN A 288 -6.15 -27.12 10.75
CA GLN A 288 -7.10 -27.89 9.95
C GLN A 288 -8.54 -27.64 10.45
N SER A 289 -8.73 -27.75 11.77
CA SER A 289 -10.02 -27.54 12.43
C SER A 289 -10.57 -26.13 12.19
N LEU A 290 -9.72 -25.10 12.32
CA LEU A 290 -10.10 -23.70 12.17
C LEU A 290 -10.54 -23.38 10.74
N PHE A 291 -9.74 -23.73 9.73
CA PHE A 291 -10.06 -23.43 8.33
C PHE A 291 -11.31 -24.17 7.86
N GLN A 292 -11.46 -25.45 8.22
CA GLN A 292 -12.65 -26.22 7.88
C GLN A 292 -13.90 -25.65 8.57
N THR A 293 -13.79 -25.18 9.81
CA THR A 293 -14.89 -24.51 10.52
C THR A 293 -15.31 -23.22 9.81
N ILE A 294 -14.36 -22.39 9.38
CA ILE A 294 -14.66 -21.17 8.61
C ILE A 294 -15.35 -21.51 7.29
N ALA A 295 -14.84 -22.52 6.55
CA ALA A 295 -15.45 -22.97 5.30
C ALA A 295 -16.92 -23.39 5.50
N ARG A 296 -17.23 -24.11 6.58
CA ARG A 296 -18.61 -24.53 6.88
C ARG A 296 -19.49 -23.38 7.34
N GLU A 297 -19.08 -22.63 8.37
CA GLU A 297 -19.94 -21.62 9.01
C GLU A 297 -20.11 -20.34 8.18
N VAL A 298 -19.08 -19.94 7.43
CA VAL A 298 -19.08 -18.67 6.70
C VAL A 298 -19.34 -18.89 5.22
N CYS A 299 -18.68 -19.87 4.61
CA CYS A 299 -18.82 -20.15 3.18
C CYS A 299 -19.97 -21.12 2.87
N GLY A 300 -20.58 -21.74 3.88
CA GLY A 300 -21.72 -22.65 3.69
C GLY A 300 -21.33 -24.00 3.09
N CYS A 301 -20.05 -24.37 3.14
CA CYS A 301 -19.59 -25.69 2.73
C CYS A 301 -20.24 -26.77 3.60
N LYS A 302 -20.44 -27.96 3.02
CA LYS A 302 -20.89 -29.14 3.76
C LYS A 302 -19.68 -29.84 4.37
N GLU A 303 -19.88 -30.45 5.52
CA GLU A 303 -18.86 -31.28 6.17
C GLU A 303 -18.37 -32.38 5.22
N GLY A 304 -17.05 -32.51 5.10
CA GLY A 304 -16.39 -33.45 4.19
C GLY A 304 -16.44 -33.03 2.71
N ARG A 305 -16.84 -31.79 2.42
CA ARG A 305 -16.87 -31.17 1.09
C ARG A 305 -16.55 -29.67 1.16
N GLU A 306 -15.55 -29.32 1.95
CA GLU A 306 -15.01 -27.97 2.12
C GLU A 306 -14.22 -27.50 0.89
N ARG A 307 -14.91 -27.30 -0.24
CA ARG A 307 -14.30 -26.82 -1.49
C ARG A 307 -14.51 -25.33 -1.70
N LEU A 308 -13.42 -24.64 -2.03
CA LEU A 308 -13.41 -23.21 -2.34
C LEU A 308 -12.92 -22.99 -3.78
N SER A 309 -13.28 -21.84 -4.35
CA SER A 309 -12.60 -21.33 -5.54
C SER A 309 -11.79 -20.11 -5.13
N TYR A 310 -10.53 -20.08 -5.54
CA TYR A 310 -9.63 -18.96 -5.31
C TYR A 310 -8.87 -18.64 -6.60
N GLN A 311 -9.13 -17.49 -7.17
CA GLN A 311 -8.46 -16.96 -8.37
C GLN A 311 -8.42 -17.95 -9.54
N GLY A 312 -9.50 -18.74 -9.70
CA GLY A 312 -9.65 -19.74 -10.76
C GLY A 312 -9.13 -21.14 -10.41
N ALA A 313 -8.43 -21.32 -9.28
CA ALA A 313 -8.11 -22.64 -8.74
C ALA A 313 -9.28 -23.17 -7.89
N GLU A 314 -9.51 -24.50 -7.92
CA GLU A 314 -10.33 -25.18 -6.92
C GLU A 314 -9.42 -25.69 -5.80
N VAL A 315 -9.80 -25.39 -4.55
CA VAL A 315 -9.08 -25.78 -3.35
C VAL A 315 -9.95 -26.72 -2.53
N ASP A 316 -9.45 -27.90 -2.21
CA ASP A 316 -10.13 -28.86 -1.34
C ASP A 316 -9.57 -28.82 0.08
N LEU A 317 -10.32 -28.19 1.00
CA LEU A 317 -9.97 -28.13 2.42
C LEU A 317 -10.46 -29.34 3.22
N SER A 318 -11.15 -30.30 2.59
CA SER A 318 -11.75 -31.45 3.29
C SER A 318 -10.73 -32.50 3.70
N GLY A 319 -11.10 -33.33 4.69
CA GLY A 319 -10.25 -34.44 5.14
C GLY A 319 -9.00 -33.99 5.88
N THR A 320 -7.89 -34.69 5.62
CA THR A 320 -6.57 -34.42 6.23
C THR A 320 -5.62 -33.84 5.20
N TRP A 321 -4.78 -32.90 5.63
CA TRP A 321 -3.88 -32.19 4.72
C TRP A 321 -2.51 -32.85 4.57
N ARG A 322 -1.87 -32.65 3.42
CA ARG A 322 -0.53 -33.19 3.13
C ARG A 322 0.49 -32.56 4.08
N SER A 323 1.36 -33.38 4.66
CA SER A 323 2.61 -32.91 5.28
C SER A 323 3.77 -33.33 4.40
N ALA A 324 4.57 -32.37 3.94
CA ALA A 324 5.72 -32.62 3.07
C ALA A 324 6.92 -31.82 3.57
N THR A 325 8.12 -32.39 3.49
CA THR A 325 9.32 -31.63 3.88
C THR A 325 9.68 -30.61 2.82
N LEU A 326 10.30 -29.50 3.22
CA LEU A 326 10.80 -28.49 2.29
C LEU A 326 11.73 -29.12 1.22
N SER A 327 12.62 -30.03 1.63
CA SER A 327 13.51 -30.75 0.72
C SER A 327 12.78 -31.68 -0.26
N GLU A 328 11.67 -32.29 0.16
CA GLU A 328 10.82 -33.11 -0.71
C GLU A 328 10.22 -32.26 -1.83
N ILE A 329 9.65 -31.10 -1.50
CA ILE A 329 9.06 -30.20 -2.48
C ILE A 329 10.14 -29.63 -3.42
N ALA A 330 11.28 -29.19 -2.88
CA ALA A 330 12.42 -28.77 -3.69
C ALA A 330 12.90 -29.88 -4.64
N SER A 331 12.88 -31.14 -4.18
CA SER A 331 13.24 -32.29 -5.02
C SER A 331 12.22 -32.55 -6.14
N GLU A 332 10.92 -32.42 -5.84
CA GLU A 332 9.84 -32.60 -6.81
C GLU A 332 9.93 -31.60 -7.96
N VAL A 333 10.17 -30.32 -7.66
CA VAL A 333 10.19 -29.24 -8.66
C VAL A 333 11.49 -29.16 -9.45
N THR A 334 12.60 -29.61 -8.88
CA THR A 334 13.90 -29.68 -9.58
C THR A 334 14.06 -30.99 -10.37
N GLY A 335 13.32 -32.04 -10.01
CA GLY A 335 13.42 -33.37 -10.62
C GLY A 335 14.64 -34.18 -10.16
N GLU A 336 15.36 -33.71 -9.14
CA GLU A 336 16.49 -34.39 -8.52
C GLU A 336 16.28 -34.55 -7.01
N LYS A 337 16.84 -35.59 -6.40
CA LYS A 337 16.77 -35.79 -4.95
C LYS A 337 17.72 -34.83 -4.22
N LEU A 338 17.17 -33.80 -3.59
CA LEU A 338 17.88 -32.81 -2.79
C LEU A 338 17.60 -33.00 -1.29
N SER A 339 18.57 -32.67 -0.44
CA SER A 339 18.46 -32.74 1.01
C SER A 339 19.56 -31.95 1.70
N MET A 340 19.49 -31.81 3.03
CA MET A 340 20.60 -31.26 3.82
C MET A 340 21.94 -32.02 3.65
N GLY A 341 21.92 -33.24 3.11
CA GLY A 341 23.12 -34.02 2.79
C GLY A 341 23.71 -33.74 1.40
N THR A 342 23.00 -32.98 0.56
CA THR A 342 23.48 -32.62 -0.78
C THR A 342 24.67 -31.67 -0.67
N PRO A 343 25.78 -31.89 -1.41
CA PRO A 343 26.92 -30.99 -1.39
C PRO A 343 26.52 -29.56 -1.75
N VAL A 344 27.04 -28.58 -1.00
CA VAL A 344 26.72 -27.14 -1.19
C VAL A 344 27.00 -26.67 -2.61
N GLU A 345 28.13 -27.09 -3.20
CA GLU A 345 28.45 -26.72 -4.59
C GLU A 345 27.42 -27.27 -5.59
N HIS A 346 26.90 -28.48 -5.36
CA HIS A 346 25.83 -29.04 -6.19
C HIS A 346 24.53 -28.24 -6.04
N LEU A 347 24.16 -27.86 -4.81
CA LEU A 347 22.99 -27.01 -4.59
C LEU A 347 23.12 -25.65 -5.29
N ARG A 348 24.31 -25.06 -5.32
CA ARG A 348 24.60 -23.83 -6.08
C ARG A 348 24.47 -24.03 -7.59
N GLU A 349 24.95 -25.16 -8.12
CA GLU A 349 24.77 -25.52 -9.52
C GLU A 349 23.29 -25.66 -9.88
N VAL A 350 22.48 -26.29 -9.02
CA VAL A 350 21.03 -26.39 -9.18
C VAL A 350 20.37 -25.01 -9.14
N CYS A 351 20.68 -24.17 -8.15
CA CYS A 351 20.18 -22.78 -8.09
C CYS A 351 20.50 -22.01 -9.37
N THR A 352 21.76 -22.08 -9.83
CA THR A 352 22.22 -21.41 -11.06
C THR A 352 21.48 -21.93 -12.30
N THR A 353 21.25 -23.25 -12.38
CA THR A 353 20.50 -23.89 -13.49
C THR A 353 19.07 -23.37 -13.58
N HIS A 354 18.45 -23.08 -12.43
CA HIS A 354 17.10 -22.54 -12.33
C HIS A 354 17.03 -21.01 -12.31
N GLY A 355 18.16 -20.31 -12.45
CA GLY A 355 18.23 -18.85 -12.47
C GLY A 355 18.03 -18.19 -11.10
N ILE A 356 18.26 -18.92 -10.01
CA ILE A 356 18.18 -18.44 -8.63
C ILE A 356 19.56 -17.93 -8.22
N GLU A 357 19.62 -16.66 -7.81
CA GLU A 357 20.85 -16.05 -7.31
C GLU A 357 21.22 -16.62 -5.93
N TRP A 358 22.51 -16.72 -5.64
CA TRP A 358 22.99 -17.22 -4.35
C TRP A 358 24.24 -16.48 -3.87
N ALA A 359 24.40 -16.42 -2.55
CA ALA A 359 25.58 -15.82 -1.92
C ALA A 359 26.60 -16.90 -1.49
N PRO A 360 27.92 -16.63 -1.57
CA PRO A 360 28.95 -17.58 -1.12
C PRO A 360 28.84 -17.97 0.36
N SER A 361 28.22 -17.12 1.19
CA SER A 361 27.98 -17.36 2.61
C SER A 361 26.85 -18.36 2.89
N TRP A 362 25.99 -18.65 1.91
CA TRP A 362 24.84 -19.52 2.10
C TRP A 362 25.25 -20.99 2.26
N GLY A 363 24.73 -21.61 3.30
CA GLY A 363 24.85 -23.04 3.54
C GLY A 363 23.83 -23.84 2.73
N ALA A 364 23.85 -25.17 2.93
CA ALA A 364 22.89 -26.06 2.29
C ALA A 364 21.45 -25.72 2.66
N GLY A 365 21.21 -25.24 3.89
CA GLY A 365 19.89 -24.89 4.36
C GLY A 365 19.28 -23.72 3.58
N LYS A 366 19.99 -22.58 3.52
CA LYS A 366 19.51 -21.42 2.78
C LYS A 366 19.32 -21.73 1.29
N LEU A 367 20.23 -22.47 0.65
CA LEU A 367 20.08 -22.86 -0.76
C LEU A 367 18.85 -23.72 -1.03
N LEU A 368 18.55 -24.70 -0.16
CA LEU A 368 17.34 -25.51 -0.28
C LEU A 368 16.08 -24.67 -0.07
N PHE A 369 16.11 -23.76 0.89
CA PHE A 369 15.01 -22.83 1.13
C PHE A 369 14.69 -22.02 -0.13
N GLU A 370 15.68 -21.40 -0.78
CA GLU A 370 15.49 -20.60 -1.99
C GLU A 370 14.95 -21.43 -3.17
N LEU A 371 15.42 -22.67 -3.33
CA LEU A 371 14.86 -23.58 -4.34
C LEU A 371 13.38 -23.89 -4.09
N TYR A 372 13.00 -24.09 -2.83
CA TYR A 372 11.60 -24.26 -2.45
C TYR A 372 10.79 -22.98 -2.64
N ASP A 373 11.30 -21.83 -2.20
CA ASP A 373 10.60 -20.55 -2.21
C ASP A 373 10.28 -20.12 -3.66
N GLU A 374 11.30 -20.12 -4.53
CA GLU A 374 11.18 -19.64 -5.91
C GLU A 374 10.45 -20.63 -6.84
N LEU A 375 10.58 -21.94 -6.60
CA LEU A 375 10.07 -22.97 -7.52
C LEU A 375 8.93 -23.80 -6.92
N GLY A 376 9.03 -24.13 -5.63
CA GLY A 376 8.18 -25.07 -4.91
C GLY A 376 6.86 -24.47 -4.46
N GLU A 377 6.87 -23.37 -3.70
CA GLU A 377 5.70 -22.82 -3.01
C GLU A 377 4.50 -22.68 -3.96
N LYS A 378 4.71 -22.02 -5.10
CA LYS A 378 3.70 -21.78 -6.15
C LYS A 378 3.03 -23.03 -6.75
N THR A 379 3.60 -24.22 -6.56
CA THR A 379 3.02 -25.48 -7.07
C THR A 379 1.97 -26.07 -6.15
N LEU A 380 1.88 -25.60 -4.90
CA LEU A 380 0.98 -26.13 -3.88
C LEU A 380 -0.40 -25.47 -3.99
N VAL A 381 -1.39 -26.22 -4.49
CA VAL A 381 -2.78 -25.72 -4.64
C VAL A 381 -3.60 -26.00 -3.38
N ASP A 382 -3.71 -27.27 -3.03
CA ASP A 382 -4.41 -27.73 -1.83
C ASP A 382 -3.58 -27.46 -0.57
N PRO A 383 -4.22 -27.35 0.61
CA PRO A 383 -3.52 -27.08 1.86
C PRO A 383 -2.43 -28.12 2.13
N THR A 384 -1.22 -27.62 2.30
CA THR A 384 -0.02 -28.42 2.56
C THR A 384 0.74 -27.81 3.73
N PHE A 385 1.03 -28.63 4.73
CA PHE A 385 1.98 -28.30 5.79
C PHE A 385 3.39 -28.59 5.28
N VAL A 386 4.10 -27.54 4.85
CA VAL A 386 5.51 -27.63 4.48
C VAL A 386 6.31 -27.66 5.77
N CYS A 387 7.07 -28.73 6.00
CA CYS A 387 7.74 -29.01 7.28
C CYS A 387 9.26 -29.00 7.13
N ASP A 388 9.96 -29.11 8.27
CA ASP A 388 11.40 -29.34 8.35
C ASP A 388 12.22 -28.21 7.72
N TYR A 389 11.93 -26.97 8.12
CA TYR A 389 12.70 -25.81 7.67
C TYR A 389 14.13 -25.86 8.22
N PRO A 390 15.14 -25.47 7.43
CA PRO A 390 16.52 -25.38 7.90
C PRO A 390 16.69 -24.40 9.06
N ALA A 391 17.61 -24.71 9.97
CA ALA A 391 17.95 -23.85 11.11
C ALA A 391 18.52 -22.49 10.68
N GLU A 392 19.17 -22.42 9.52
CA GLU A 392 19.71 -21.19 8.93
C GLU A 392 18.65 -20.10 8.71
N VAL A 393 17.38 -20.47 8.53
CA VAL A 393 16.24 -19.55 8.26
C VAL A 393 15.18 -19.57 9.37
N SER A 394 15.49 -20.17 10.52
CA SER A 394 14.51 -20.44 11.59
C SER A 394 15.06 -20.10 12.97
N PRO A 395 15.32 -18.81 13.28
CA PRO A 395 16.04 -18.40 14.48
C PRO A 395 15.31 -18.71 15.79
N LEU A 396 13.98 -18.80 15.80
CA LEU A 396 13.19 -19.01 17.02
C LEU A 396 12.64 -20.44 17.17
N ALA A 397 12.77 -21.27 16.13
CA ALA A 397 12.24 -22.63 16.14
C ALA A 397 13.20 -23.62 16.82
N LYS A 398 12.65 -24.58 17.57
CA LYS A 398 13.46 -25.64 18.18
C LYS A 398 14.12 -26.52 17.11
N ARG A 399 15.39 -26.88 17.30
CA ARG A 399 16.09 -27.82 16.41
C ARG A 399 15.51 -29.22 16.55
N LYS A 400 15.49 -29.99 15.46
CA LYS A 400 15.10 -31.40 15.54
C LYS A 400 16.18 -32.20 16.29
N PRO A 401 15.81 -33.09 17.23
CA PRO A 401 16.79 -33.92 17.93
C PRO A 401 17.62 -34.81 17.00
N ASP A 402 17.01 -35.35 15.94
CA ASP A 402 17.65 -36.33 15.05
C ASP A 402 18.53 -35.69 13.97
N ASP A 403 18.22 -34.46 13.54
CA ASP A 403 19.05 -33.67 12.62
C ASP A 403 19.01 -32.18 13.02
N PRO A 404 20.01 -31.69 13.78
CA PRO A 404 20.01 -30.32 14.31
C PRO A 404 20.19 -29.24 13.24
N ARG A 405 20.43 -29.62 11.98
CA ARG A 405 20.44 -28.68 10.85
C ARG A 405 19.02 -28.27 10.43
N LEU A 406 18.01 -29.00 10.90
CA LEU A 406 16.60 -28.76 10.65
C LEU A 406 15.90 -28.31 11.95
N THR A 407 14.74 -27.68 11.78
CA THR A 407 13.89 -27.22 12.89
C THR A 407 12.53 -27.88 12.84
N ASP A 408 11.93 -27.99 14.02
CA ASP A 408 10.58 -28.48 14.21
C ASP A 408 9.60 -27.32 13.93
N ARG A 409 9.50 -26.95 12.65
CA ARG A 409 8.72 -25.85 12.08
C ARG A 409 7.90 -26.32 10.89
N PHE A 410 6.71 -25.76 10.71
CA PHE A 410 5.98 -25.82 9.45
C PHE A 410 5.43 -24.46 9.02
N GLU A 411 5.19 -24.31 7.72
CA GLU A 411 4.30 -23.30 7.17
C GLU A 411 3.10 -23.97 6.50
N LEU A 412 1.92 -23.36 6.63
CA LEU A 412 0.71 -23.78 5.93
C LEU A 412 0.62 -23.03 4.61
N VAL A 413 0.74 -23.74 3.49
CA VAL A 413 0.66 -23.16 2.15
C VAL A 413 -0.62 -23.60 1.46
N ILE A 414 -1.32 -22.66 0.84
CA ILE A 414 -2.53 -22.88 0.04
C ILE A 414 -2.45 -22.00 -1.21
N CYS A 415 -2.70 -22.54 -2.40
CA CYS A 415 -2.55 -21.78 -3.67
C CYS A 415 -1.25 -20.99 -3.79
N GLY A 416 -0.13 -21.55 -3.34
CA GLY A 416 1.19 -20.92 -3.44
C GLY A 416 1.38 -19.71 -2.54
N HIS A 417 0.64 -19.62 -1.44
CA HIS A 417 0.84 -18.58 -0.43
C HIS A 417 0.86 -19.18 0.97
N GLU A 418 1.79 -18.70 1.80
CA GLU A 418 1.83 -18.93 3.24
C GLU A 418 0.64 -18.27 3.97
N TYR A 419 -0.11 -19.07 4.75
CA TYR A 419 -1.23 -18.62 5.59
C TYR A 419 -0.95 -18.74 7.10
N ALA A 420 -0.02 -19.59 7.48
CA ALA A 420 0.40 -19.76 8.85
C ALA A 420 1.86 -20.20 8.95
N ASN A 421 2.53 -19.80 10.02
CA ASN A 421 3.87 -20.25 10.39
C ASN A 421 3.81 -20.76 11.83
N ALA A 422 4.36 -21.95 12.09
CA ALA A 422 4.26 -22.62 13.37
C ALA A 422 5.55 -23.37 13.71
N PHE A 423 5.87 -23.46 14.99
CA PHE A 423 7.02 -24.22 15.47
C PHE A 423 6.81 -24.74 16.88
N SER A 424 7.52 -25.83 17.20
CA SER A 424 7.76 -26.21 18.58
C SER A 424 8.69 -25.18 19.20
N GLU A 425 8.24 -24.59 20.31
CA GLU A 425 8.85 -23.39 20.84
C GLU A 425 10.21 -23.65 21.48
N LEU A 426 11.19 -22.78 21.16
CA LEU A 426 12.47 -22.80 21.85
C LEU A 426 12.28 -22.31 23.29
N ASN A 427 12.47 -23.23 24.23
CA ASN A 427 12.31 -22.99 25.66
C ASN A 427 13.60 -23.18 26.47
N ASP A 428 14.73 -23.36 25.79
CA ASP A 428 16.06 -23.39 26.42
C ASP A 428 16.65 -21.96 26.44
N PRO A 429 16.76 -21.31 27.61
CA PRO A 429 17.27 -19.94 27.70
C PRO A 429 18.73 -19.82 27.24
N VAL A 430 19.54 -20.87 27.37
CA VAL A 430 20.97 -20.84 26.98
C VAL A 430 21.11 -20.90 25.46
N ASP A 431 20.31 -21.73 24.79
CA ASP A 431 20.25 -21.72 23.31
C ASP A 431 19.68 -20.39 22.82
N GLN A 432 18.57 -19.91 23.39
CA GLN A 432 17.94 -18.65 22.98
C GLN A 432 18.89 -17.44 23.12
N GLU A 433 19.69 -17.39 24.19
CA GLU A 433 20.73 -16.37 24.35
C GLU A 433 21.77 -16.42 23.22
N GLY A 434 22.26 -17.62 22.88
CA GLY A 434 23.20 -17.81 21.77
C GLY A 434 22.61 -17.35 20.43
N ARG A 435 21.31 -17.55 20.21
CA ARG A 435 20.63 -17.12 18.99
C ARG A 435 20.42 -15.61 18.92
N PHE A 436 20.09 -14.95 20.02
CA PHE A 436 20.07 -13.49 20.06
C PHE A 436 21.46 -12.89 19.85
N ALA A 437 22.51 -13.50 20.39
CA ALA A 437 23.88 -13.06 20.13
C ALA A 437 24.23 -13.13 18.63
N ALA A 438 23.82 -14.20 17.95
CA ALA A 438 24.00 -14.33 16.50
C ALA A 438 23.20 -13.28 15.70
N GLN A 439 21.96 -13.00 16.09
CA GLN A 439 21.13 -11.95 15.48
C GLN A 439 21.75 -10.55 15.68
N MET A 440 22.27 -10.26 16.86
CA MET A 440 22.97 -8.99 17.13
C MET A 440 24.23 -8.84 16.28
N GLU A 441 24.94 -9.93 15.96
CA GLU A 441 26.09 -9.89 15.06
C GLU A 441 25.65 -9.66 13.60
N ALA A 442 24.63 -10.38 13.12
CA ALA A 442 24.05 -10.13 11.80
C ALA A 442 23.60 -8.66 11.63
N LYS A 443 23.01 -8.09 12.69
CA LYS A 443 22.64 -6.67 12.73
C LYS A 443 23.83 -5.72 12.59
N ARG A 444 24.97 -6.05 13.21
CA ARG A 444 26.22 -5.28 13.07
C ARG A 444 26.81 -5.40 11.68
N GLU A 445 26.60 -6.55 11.02
CA GLU A 445 27.00 -6.81 9.65
C GLU A 445 26.08 -6.16 8.60
N GLY A 446 24.99 -5.51 9.04
CA GLY A 446 24.11 -4.70 8.18
C GLY A 446 22.72 -5.27 7.94
N ASP A 447 22.33 -6.36 8.61
CA ASP A 447 20.97 -6.88 8.56
C ASP A 447 20.01 -5.97 9.38
N GLU A 448 19.26 -5.11 8.71
CA GLU A 448 18.31 -4.20 9.34
C GLU A 448 17.08 -4.91 9.95
N GLU A 449 16.81 -6.16 9.59
CA GLU A 449 15.65 -6.95 10.03
C GLU A 449 15.99 -7.85 11.23
N ALA A 450 17.27 -8.02 11.54
CA ALA A 450 17.73 -8.84 12.65
C ALA A 450 17.21 -8.36 14.02
N MET A 451 16.87 -9.34 14.87
CA MET A 451 16.27 -9.10 16.18
C MET A 451 17.23 -8.40 17.16
N GLY A 452 16.65 -7.64 18.09
CA GLY A 452 17.39 -7.14 19.25
C GLY A 452 17.58 -8.21 20.33
N TYR A 453 18.56 -8.00 21.22
CA TYR A 453 18.72 -8.83 22.40
C TYR A 453 17.71 -8.40 23.49
N ASP A 454 16.72 -9.23 23.78
CA ASP A 454 15.73 -8.99 24.83
C ASP A 454 16.14 -9.69 26.14
N THR A 455 16.78 -8.94 27.05
CA THR A 455 17.22 -9.45 28.36
C THR A 455 16.05 -9.87 29.25
N ASP A 456 14.90 -9.21 29.14
CA ASP A 456 13.73 -9.55 29.96
C ASP A 456 13.10 -10.86 29.48
N TYR A 457 13.08 -11.11 28.18
CA TYR A 457 12.59 -12.37 27.62
C TYR A 457 13.48 -13.55 28.02
N ILE A 458 14.81 -13.40 27.96
CA ILE A 458 15.74 -14.41 28.48
C ILE A 458 15.46 -14.70 29.96
N ARG A 459 15.32 -13.65 30.77
CA ARG A 459 14.96 -13.80 32.19
C ARG A 459 13.63 -14.55 32.38
N ALA A 460 12.63 -14.30 31.54
CA ALA A 460 11.37 -15.03 31.59
C ALA A 460 11.59 -16.53 31.32
N LEU A 461 12.36 -16.88 30.29
CA LEU A 461 12.68 -18.28 29.99
C LEU A 461 13.47 -18.97 31.11
N GLU A 462 14.33 -18.25 31.83
CA GLU A 462 15.07 -18.77 33.00
C GLU A 462 14.16 -19.15 34.17
N TYR A 463 12.97 -18.54 34.31
CA TYR A 463 11.95 -19.00 35.26
C TYR A 463 11.28 -20.33 34.84
N GLY A 464 11.47 -20.72 33.58
CA GLY A 464 11.02 -21.98 33.00
C GLY A 464 9.77 -21.80 32.15
N MET A 465 9.94 -21.91 30.84
CA MET A 465 8.81 -22.08 29.91
C MET A 465 8.56 -23.58 29.66
N PRO A 466 7.32 -24.09 29.83
CA PRO A 466 7.01 -25.47 29.45
C PRO A 466 7.23 -25.69 27.94
N PRO A 467 7.37 -26.95 27.49
CA PRO A 467 7.25 -27.26 26.07
C PRO A 467 5.94 -26.69 25.54
N ALA A 468 5.96 -26.06 24.36
CA ALA A 468 4.77 -25.46 23.78
C ALA A 468 4.84 -25.53 22.25
N GLY A 469 3.66 -25.56 21.63
CA GLY A 469 3.51 -25.25 20.20
C GLY A 469 2.98 -23.83 20.07
N GLY A 470 3.52 -23.06 19.13
CA GLY A 470 2.99 -21.76 18.76
C GLY A 470 2.76 -21.65 17.26
N ILE A 471 1.81 -20.80 16.90
CA ILE A 471 1.39 -20.57 15.53
C ILE A 471 0.95 -19.13 15.32
N GLY A 472 1.34 -18.55 14.20
CA GLY A 472 0.85 -17.27 13.70
C GLY A 472 0.06 -17.46 12.40
N TYR A 473 -1.09 -16.80 12.29
CA TYR A 473 -1.92 -16.77 11.08
C TYR A 473 -1.99 -15.35 10.50
N GLY A 474 -1.80 -15.23 9.19
CA GLY A 474 -2.09 -14.01 8.46
C GLY A 474 -3.60 -13.87 8.23
N ILE A 475 -4.31 -13.15 9.10
CA ILE A 475 -5.79 -13.05 9.01
C ILE A 475 -6.20 -12.38 7.71
N ASP A 476 -5.50 -11.34 7.26
CA ASP A 476 -5.85 -10.68 6.00
C ASP A 476 -5.72 -11.62 4.79
N ARG A 477 -4.65 -12.42 4.72
CA ARG A 477 -4.48 -13.47 3.69
C ARG A 477 -5.60 -14.50 3.79
N MET A 478 -5.94 -14.95 5.01
CA MET A 478 -7.06 -15.85 5.24
C MET A 478 -8.39 -15.28 4.70
N ILE A 479 -8.67 -13.98 4.91
CA ILE A 479 -9.86 -13.34 4.32
C ILE A 479 -9.78 -13.33 2.80
N MET A 480 -8.60 -13.10 2.20
CA MET A 480 -8.43 -13.16 0.75
C MET A 480 -8.86 -14.51 0.19
N LEU A 481 -8.42 -15.61 0.80
CA LEU A 481 -8.80 -16.97 0.42
C LEU A 481 -10.31 -17.20 0.49
N PHE A 482 -10.93 -16.96 1.65
CA PHE A 482 -12.35 -17.25 1.86
C PHE A 482 -13.30 -16.29 1.13
N CYS A 483 -12.79 -15.13 0.69
CA CYS A 483 -13.57 -14.14 -0.06
C CYS A 483 -13.21 -14.07 -1.54
N ASP A 484 -12.31 -14.95 -2.03
CA ASP A 484 -11.81 -14.96 -3.40
C ASP A 484 -11.32 -13.56 -3.85
N GLN A 485 -10.46 -12.94 -3.05
CA GLN A 485 -9.91 -11.61 -3.34
C GLN A 485 -8.45 -11.69 -3.79
N PRO A 486 -8.08 -11.06 -4.92
CA PRO A 486 -6.72 -11.12 -5.48
C PRO A 486 -5.70 -10.29 -4.71
N SER A 487 -6.14 -9.37 -3.85
CA SER A 487 -5.24 -8.46 -3.14
C SER A 487 -5.70 -8.20 -1.72
N ILE A 488 -4.74 -8.03 -0.82
CA ILE A 488 -4.94 -7.58 0.55
C ILE A 488 -5.70 -6.26 0.64
N ARG A 489 -5.54 -5.38 -0.37
CA ARG A 489 -6.26 -4.09 -0.44
C ARG A 489 -7.76 -4.25 -0.66
N ASP A 490 -8.20 -5.39 -1.17
CA ASP A 490 -9.62 -5.69 -1.36
C ASP A 490 -10.28 -6.18 -0.05
N VAL A 491 -9.49 -6.59 0.95
CA VAL A 491 -9.98 -7.07 2.26
C VAL A 491 -9.66 -6.13 3.42
N LEU A 492 -9.02 -4.99 3.14
CA LEU A 492 -8.80 -3.88 4.06
C LEU A 492 -9.72 -2.70 3.71
N LEU A 493 -10.46 -2.18 4.70
CA LEU A 493 -11.35 -1.03 4.47
C LEU A 493 -10.57 0.18 3.97
N PHE A 494 -9.43 0.45 4.61
CA PHE A 494 -8.55 1.58 4.29
C PHE A 494 -7.11 1.07 4.21
N PRO A 495 -6.71 0.48 3.06
CA PRO A 495 -5.32 0.06 2.87
C PRO A 495 -4.39 1.29 2.84
N GLN A 496 -3.12 1.09 3.17
CA GLN A 496 -2.12 2.14 2.99
C GLN A 496 -1.98 2.42 1.49
N LEU A 497 -1.91 3.70 1.14
CA LEU A 497 -1.74 4.15 -0.23
C LEU A 497 -0.64 5.20 -0.31
N ARG A 498 -0.03 5.33 -1.49
CA ARG A 498 0.83 6.48 -1.76
C ARG A 498 0.01 7.77 -1.66
N PRO A 499 0.51 8.85 -1.05
CA PRO A 499 -0.26 10.09 -0.92
C PRO A 499 -0.68 10.68 -2.28
N GLU A 500 -1.91 11.23 -2.36
CA GLU A 500 -2.36 11.97 -3.54
C GLU A 500 -1.49 13.22 -3.75
N GLY A 501 -1.11 13.50 -5.02
CA GLY A 501 -0.31 14.67 -5.37
C GLY A 501 1.13 14.63 -4.87
N GLY A 502 1.63 13.47 -4.43
CA GLY A 502 2.98 13.33 -3.92
C GLY A 502 3.25 14.30 -2.78
N ARG A 503 2.43 14.26 -1.70
CA ARG A 503 2.87 14.78 -0.40
C ARG A 503 4.21 14.12 -0.11
N ALA A 504 5.29 14.86 -0.36
CA ALA A 504 6.58 14.55 0.20
C ALA A 504 6.35 14.40 1.70
N GLN A 505 6.87 13.32 2.28
CA GLN A 505 6.96 13.20 3.72
C GLN A 505 7.56 14.51 4.22
N ALA A 506 6.80 15.26 5.03
CA ALA A 506 7.45 16.15 5.97
C ALA A 506 8.27 15.19 6.82
N ALA A 507 9.59 15.20 6.64
CA ALA A 507 10.48 14.52 7.57
C ALA A 507 10.05 14.92 8.99
N PRO A 508 10.07 14.00 9.97
CA PRO A 508 9.94 14.41 11.36
C PRO A 508 10.93 15.56 11.56
N ALA A 509 10.49 16.60 12.25
CA ALA A 509 11.34 17.74 12.58
C ALA A 509 12.45 17.28 13.55
N SER A 510 13.43 16.53 13.04
CA SER A 510 14.80 16.65 13.52
C SER A 510 15.24 18.06 13.13
N GLU A 511 15.94 18.75 14.02
CA GLU A 511 16.45 20.10 13.78
C GLU A 511 17.16 20.10 12.41
N ALA A 512 16.56 20.77 11.42
CA ALA A 512 17.06 20.77 10.05
C ALA A 512 18.48 21.36 10.05
N VAL A 513 19.47 20.52 9.79
CA VAL A 513 20.85 20.95 9.62
C VAL A 513 20.89 21.88 8.39
N GLN A 514 21.20 23.15 8.63
CA GLN A 514 21.30 24.14 7.57
C GLN A 514 22.63 23.94 6.83
N LEU A 515 22.56 23.43 5.61
CA LEU A 515 23.69 23.27 4.71
C LEU A 515 24.13 24.63 4.18
N ARG A 516 25.45 24.83 4.11
CA ARG A 516 26.05 26.07 3.59
C ARG A 516 27.04 25.69 2.50
N SER A 517 27.02 26.43 1.41
CA SER A 517 27.90 26.25 0.25
C SER A 517 29.24 26.96 0.40
N GLY A 518 29.37 27.86 1.38
CA GLY A 518 30.53 28.75 1.53
C GLY A 518 30.52 29.97 0.60
N LEU A 519 29.60 30.03 -0.36
CA LEU A 519 29.48 31.08 -1.37
C LEU A 519 28.11 31.76 -1.30
N THR A 520 28.01 33.03 -1.68
CA THR A 520 26.71 33.63 -2.05
C THR A 520 26.29 33.17 -3.45
N ARG A 521 25.00 33.34 -3.80
CA ARG A 521 24.52 33.05 -5.16
C ARG A 521 25.29 33.87 -6.20
N GLU A 522 25.55 35.15 -5.93
CA GLU A 522 26.30 36.01 -6.84
C GLU A 522 27.75 35.53 -7.03
N GLN A 523 28.40 35.08 -5.95
CA GLN A 523 29.74 34.50 -6.04
C GLN A 523 29.75 33.21 -6.86
N ALA A 524 28.78 32.33 -6.64
CA ALA A 524 28.59 31.11 -7.42
C ALA A 524 28.37 31.43 -8.91
N PHE A 525 27.52 32.39 -9.23
CA PHE A 525 27.22 32.75 -10.61
C PHE A 525 28.42 33.39 -11.33
N GLU A 526 29.18 34.25 -10.66
CA GLU A 526 30.40 34.81 -11.22
C GLU A 526 31.52 33.77 -11.37
N LEU A 527 31.53 32.74 -10.52
CA LEU A 527 32.41 31.59 -10.66
C LEU A 527 32.02 30.76 -11.91
N LEU A 528 30.73 30.46 -12.10
CA LEU A 528 30.24 29.78 -13.30
C LEU A 528 30.65 30.51 -14.58
N LYS A 529 30.41 31.83 -14.66
CA LYS A 529 30.81 32.65 -15.82
C LYS A 529 32.32 32.77 -16.01
N ARG A 530 33.11 32.55 -14.95
CA ARG A 530 34.56 32.57 -15.07
C ARG A 530 35.05 31.38 -15.89
N TYR A 531 34.50 30.20 -15.63
CA TYR A 531 34.96 28.94 -16.22
C TYR A 531 34.16 28.48 -17.44
N ASN A 532 32.91 28.92 -17.59
CA ASN A 532 32.07 28.70 -18.78
C ASN A 532 31.83 30.01 -19.54
N LYS A 533 32.16 30.05 -20.84
CA LYS A 533 32.01 31.20 -21.73
C LYS A 533 30.90 31.02 -22.77
N ASP A 534 30.50 29.79 -23.05
CA ASP A 534 29.37 29.49 -23.91
C ASP A 534 28.06 29.91 -23.20
N PRO A 535 27.23 30.77 -23.82
CA PRO A 535 25.92 31.10 -23.28
C PRO A 535 25.06 29.87 -22.98
N PHE A 536 25.26 28.76 -23.71
CA PHE A 536 24.55 27.51 -23.47
C PHE A 536 24.82 26.92 -22.08
N HIS A 537 26.09 26.77 -21.67
CA HIS A 537 26.42 26.18 -20.36
C HIS A 537 26.02 27.07 -19.20
N ILE A 538 26.09 28.40 -19.37
CA ILE A 538 25.59 29.35 -18.37
C ILE A 538 24.06 29.18 -18.22
N GLN A 539 23.33 29.08 -19.32
CA GLN A 539 21.88 28.87 -19.31
C GLN A 539 21.48 27.50 -18.76
N HIS A 540 22.28 26.46 -19.02
CA HIS A 540 22.12 25.13 -18.43
C HIS A 540 22.23 25.20 -16.91
N GLY A 541 23.29 25.80 -16.38
CA GLY A 541 23.46 26.03 -14.95
C GLY A 541 22.30 26.81 -14.31
N GLU A 542 21.82 27.88 -14.95
CA GLU A 542 20.64 28.62 -14.46
C GLU A 542 19.34 27.78 -14.48
N THR A 543 19.19 26.91 -15.48
CA THR A 543 18.05 25.99 -15.58
C THR A 543 18.09 24.97 -14.45
N LEU A 544 19.25 24.38 -14.18
CA LEU A 544 19.45 23.43 -13.10
C LEU A 544 19.33 24.09 -11.73
N GLU A 545 19.80 25.34 -11.56
CA GLU A 545 19.52 26.13 -10.35
C GLU A 545 18.02 26.20 -10.08
N GLY A 546 17.23 26.57 -11.09
CA GLY A 546 15.78 26.67 -10.97
C GLY A 546 15.14 25.32 -10.60
N LEU A 547 15.51 24.26 -11.31
CA LEU A 547 14.97 22.92 -11.08
C LEU A 547 15.29 22.43 -9.66
N MET A 548 16.54 22.60 -9.24
CA MET A 548 16.97 22.20 -7.91
C MET A 548 16.26 23.02 -6.82
N ARG A 549 16.04 24.32 -7.01
CA ARG A 549 15.23 25.14 -6.09
C ARG A 549 13.77 24.69 -6.03
N TYR A 550 13.16 24.35 -7.17
CA TYR A 550 11.79 23.84 -7.25
C TYR A 550 11.65 22.54 -6.44
N TYR A 551 12.57 21.60 -6.64
CA TYR A 551 12.57 20.34 -5.90
C TYR A 551 12.95 20.51 -4.43
N ALA A 552 13.84 21.45 -4.10
CA ALA A 552 14.18 21.76 -2.71
C ALA A 552 12.96 22.28 -1.94
N GLN A 553 12.14 23.14 -2.53
CA GLN A 553 10.89 23.60 -1.90
C GLN A 553 9.96 22.43 -1.54
N LYS A 554 10.02 21.34 -2.30
CA LYS A 554 9.23 20.12 -2.07
C LYS A 554 9.86 19.16 -1.07
N TYR A 555 11.18 18.99 -1.09
CA TYR A 555 11.88 17.92 -0.38
C TYR A 555 12.77 18.39 0.78
N ASP A 556 13.27 19.62 0.74
CA ASP A 556 14.20 20.18 1.73
C ASP A 556 14.12 21.73 1.77
N PRO A 557 13.02 22.30 2.31
CA PRO A 557 12.77 23.74 2.28
C PRO A 557 13.77 24.55 3.13
N ALA A 558 14.51 23.90 4.03
CA ALA A 558 15.54 24.55 4.83
C ALA A 558 16.82 24.86 4.03
N ASN A 559 17.07 24.13 2.94
CA ASN A 559 18.33 24.18 2.18
C ASN A 559 18.14 24.59 0.70
N VAL A 560 17.06 25.33 0.38
CA VAL A 560 16.74 25.77 -0.99
C VAL A 560 17.91 26.49 -1.68
N GLU A 561 18.62 27.36 -0.97
CA GLU A 561 19.78 28.06 -1.53
C GLU A 561 20.94 27.11 -1.86
N PHE A 562 21.21 26.15 -0.97
CA PHE A 562 22.27 25.17 -1.16
C PHE A 562 21.99 24.28 -2.39
N TRP A 563 20.78 23.76 -2.50
CA TRP A 563 20.34 22.98 -3.68
C TRP A 563 20.44 23.80 -4.97
N GLY A 564 20.02 25.06 -4.93
CA GLY A 564 20.14 25.97 -6.06
C GLY A 564 21.59 26.16 -6.50
N GLN A 565 22.52 26.33 -5.56
CA GLN A 565 23.95 26.48 -5.86
C GLN A 565 24.59 25.19 -6.37
N VAL A 566 24.18 24.03 -5.87
CA VAL A 566 24.56 22.72 -6.42
C VAL A 566 24.14 22.63 -7.89
N GLY A 567 22.87 22.93 -8.21
CA GLY A 567 22.39 22.97 -9.60
C GLY A 567 23.12 24.00 -10.46
N LEU A 568 23.41 25.18 -9.92
CA LEU A 568 24.10 26.25 -10.66
C LEU A 568 25.54 25.87 -11.05
N LEU A 569 26.22 25.12 -10.20
CA LEU A 569 27.67 24.86 -10.30
C LEU A 569 28.01 23.42 -10.69
N HIS A 570 27.03 22.54 -10.93
CA HIS A 570 27.29 21.12 -11.19
C HIS A 570 28.29 20.90 -12.35
N ASP A 571 28.15 21.70 -13.41
CA ASP A 571 29.03 21.69 -14.60
C ASP A 571 30.05 22.83 -14.64
N LEU A 572 30.53 23.30 -13.48
CA LEU A 572 31.46 24.43 -13.39
C LEU A 572 32.71 24.27 -14.26
N ASP A 573 33.25 23.05 -14.35
CA ASP A 573 34.50 22.71 -15.01
C ASP A 573 34.34 22.21 -16.46
N TRP A 574 33.11 22.00 -16.92
CA TRP A 574 32.80 21.30 -18.16
C TRP A 574 33.51 21.88 -19.39
N GLU A 575 33.54 23.20 -19.59
CA GLU A 575 34.20 23.76 -20.78
C GLU A 575 35.70 23.54 -20.85
N GLN A 576 36.37 23.48 -19.69
CA GLN A 576 37.82 23.41 -19.59
C GLN A 576 38.33 21.97 -19.45
N PHE A 577 37.54 21.09 -18.85
CA PHE A 577 37.92 19.72 -18.51
C PHE A 577 36.82 18.73 -18.96
N ARG A 578 36.72 18.54 -20.28
CA ARG A 578 35.69 17.71 -20.96
C ARG A 578 35.93 16.20 -20.90
N ASP A 579 36.86 15.75 -20.06
CA ASP A 579 37.09 14.31 -19.90
C ASP A 579 36.23 13.76 -18.77
N GLU A 580 35.51 12.69 -19.07
CA GLU A 580 34.51 12.05 -18.20
C GLU A 580 35.07 11.63 -16.82
N VAL A 581 36.39 11.45 -16.71
CA VAL A 581 37.06 11.07 -15.45
C VAL A 581 37.43 12.29 -14.60
N SER A 582 37.90 13.38 -15.20
CA SER A 582 38.29 14.60 -14.45
C SER A 582 37.15 15.58 -14.23
N HIS A 583 36.05 15.46 -14.99
CA HIS A 583 34.82 16.23 -14.77
C HIS A 583 34.33 16.06 -13.34
N THR A 584 33.94 17.16 -12.69
CA THR A 584 33.59 17.31 -11.28
C THR A 584 34.74 17.13 -10.27
N VAL A 585 35.81 16.41 -10.60
CA VAL A 585 37.04 16.37 -9.79
C VAL A 585 37.73 17.72 -9.83
N LYS A 586 37.88 18.29 -11.04
CA LYS A 586 38.41 19.65 -11.21
C LYS A 586 37.43 20.71 -10.75
N GLY A 587 36.13 20.50 -10.94
CA GLY A 587 35.07 21.33 -10.35
C GLY A 587 35.24 21.48 -8.84
N ALA A 588 35.45 20.37 -8.11
CA ALA A 588 35.68 20.39 -6.67
C ALA A 588 36.94 21.17 -6.25
N GLU A 589 38.04 21.07 -7.00
CA GLU A 589 39.26 21.85 -6.75
C GLU A 589 38.99 23.37 -6.93
N LEU A 590 38.31 23.74 -8.02
CA LEU A 590 37.96 25.14 -8.32
C LEU A 590 37.00 25.72 -7.27
N LEU A 591 36.07 24.92 -6.76
CA LEU A 591 35.17 25.31 -5.67
C LEU A 591 35.94 25.55 -4.38
N ALA A 592 36.86 24.65 -4.02
CA ALA A 592 37.69 24.83 -2.82
C ALA A 592 38.53 26.12 -2.89
N GLU A 593 39.12 26.44 -4.04
CA GLU A 593 39.86 27.69 -4.26
C GLU A 593 38.98 28.94 -4.12
N ALA A 594 37.70 28.84 -4.51
CA ALA A 594 36.74 29.93 -4.41
C ALA A 594 36.14 30.11 -3.00
N GLY A 595 36.45 29.22 -2.05
CA GLY A 595 35.87 29.21 -0.70
C GLY A 595 34.58 28.38 -0.56
N GLY A 596 34.30 27.51 -1.53
CA GLY A 596 33.24 26.53 -1.50
C GLY A 596 33.49 25.45 -0.43
N THR A 597 32.42 24.93 0.15
CA THR A 597 32.49 23.89 1.18
C THR A 597 32.70 22.49 0.59
N THR A 598 33.21 21.57 1.41
CA THR A 598 33.38 20.17 1.03
C THR A 598 32.05 19.50 0.70
N GLU A 599 30.97 19.91 1.35
CA GLU A 599 29.61 19.41 1.12
C GLU A 599 29.10 19.84 -0.27
N LEU A 600 29.40 21.07 -0.71
CA LEU A 600 29.05 21.53 -2.05
C LEU A 600 29.79 20.74 -3.12
N SER A 601 31.10 20.53 -2.94
CA SER A 601 31.92 19.74 -3.85
C SER A 601 31.44 18.29 -3.93
N HIS A 602 31.17 17.66 -2.78
CA HIS A 602 30.63 16.29 -2.73
C HIS A 602 29.32 16.18 -3.50
N ALA A 603 28.37 17.06 -3.24
CA ALA A 603 27.06 17.06 -3.88
C ALA A 603 27.15 17.13 -5.40
N ILE A 604 28.01 18.00 -5.92
CA ILE A 604 28.23 18.15 -7.36
C ILE A 604 28.88 16.90 -7.94
N GLN A 605 29.87 16.32 -7.28
CA GLN A 605 30.55 15.11 -7.79
C GLN A 605 29.62 13.92 -8.00
N THR A 606 28.53 13.82 -7.24
CA THR A 606 27.61 12.68 -7.35
C THR A 606 26.94 12.52 -8.72
N HIS A 607 26.75 13.61 -9.49
CA HIS A 607 26.06 13.54 -10.78
C HIS A 607 26.88 12.84 -11.87
N ASN A 608 28.21 12.76 -11.73
CA ASN A 608 29.12 12.13 -12.69
C ASN A 608 29.62 10.74 -12.23
N SER A 609 28.97 10.16 -11.20
CA SER A 609 29.40 8.90 -10.57
C SER A 609 29.22 7.64 -11.44
N ASP A 610 28.46 7.74 -12.52
CA ASP A 610 28.30 6.71 -13.54
C ASP A 610 29.50 6.63 -14.50
N ASN A 611 30.21 7.74 -14.68
CA ASN A 611 31.38 7.85 -15.54
C ASN A 611 32.71 7.70 -14.78
N ASN A 612 32.73 8.00 -13.47
CA ASN A 612 33.91 7.83 -12.62
C ASN A 612 33.57 7.06 -11.32
N PRO A 613 34.02 5.80 -11.17
CA PRO A 613 33.71 4.95 -10.01
C PRO A 613 34.38 5.41 -8.71
N ASP A 614 35.36 6.31 -8.77
CA ASP A 614 36.03 6.89 -7.60
C ASP A 614 35.23 8.06 -6.99
N LEU A 615 34.17 8.52 -7.66
CA LEU A 615 33.28 9.58 -7.16
C LEU A 615 32.19 9.03 -6.23
N PRO A 616 31.71 9.84 -5.26
CA PRO A 616 30.59 9.46 -4.41
C PRO A 616 29.33 9.20 -5.24
N LYS A 617 28.56 8.18 -4.86
CA LYS A 617 27.28 7.88 -5.52
C LYS A 617 26.15 8.74 -4.92
N PRO A 618 25.08 9.03 -5.67
CA PRO A 618 23.91 9.73 -5.14
C PRO A 618 23.23 8.96 -4.01
N GLU A 619 23.44 9.40 -2.77
CA GLU A 619 22.86 8.78 -1.58
C GLU A 619 21.67 9.60 -1.09
N HIS A 620 21.81 10.92 -1.08
CA HIS A 620 20.80 11.84 -0.57
C HIS A 620 19.79 12.27 -1.64
N LYS A 621 18.62 12.74 -1.19
CA LYS A 621 17.52 13.11 -2.11
C LYS A 621 17.93 14.19 -3.12
N MET A 622 18.69 15.19 -2.68
CA MET A 622 19.21 16.26 -3.54
C MET A 622 20.08 15.71 -4.69
N GLU A 623 21.03 14.83 -4.36
CA GLU A 623 21.99 14.25 -5.30
C GLU A 623 21.29 13.40 -6.35
N ARG A 624 20.33 12.58 -5.91
CA ARG A 624 19.49 11.76 -6.81
C ARG A 624 18.63 12.63 -7.72
N VAL A 625 18.12 13.75 -7.20
CA VAL A 625 17.36 14.70 -8.02
C VAL A 625 18.28 15.34 -9.06
N LEU A 626 19.44 15.87 -8.67
CA LEU A 626 20.43 16.45 -9.59
C LEU A 626 20.76 15.48 -10.73
N PHE A 627 21.13 14.25 -10.38
CA PHE A 627 21.44 13.18 -11.34
C PHE A 627 20.29 12.95 -12.33
N ALA A 628 19.03 12.97 -11.87
CA ALA A 628 17.88 12.70 -12.72
C ALA A 628 17.46 13.89 -13.60
N VAL A 629 17.68 15.12 -13.13
CA VAL A 629 17.20 16.32 -13.84
C VAL A 629 18.19 16.84 -14.87
N ASP A 630 19.48 16.61 -14.68
CA ASP A 630 20.56 17.12 -15.54
C ASP A 630 20.36 16.72 -17.01
N GLU A 631 20.58 15.45 -17.32
CA GLU A 631 20.48 14.93 -18.68
C GLU A 631 19.06 15.02 -19.28
N LEU A 632 18.04 14.86 -18.42
CA LEU A 632 16.64 14.92 -18.86
C LEU A 632 16.22 16.35 -19.26
N SER A 633 16.71 17.37 -18.57
CA SER A 633 16.39 18.77 -18.88
C SER A 633 16.90 19.17 -20.27
N GLY A 634 18.11 18.74 -20.64
CA GLY A 634 18.69 18.94 -21.97
C GLY A 634 17.86 18.28 -23.07
N LEU A 635 17.40 17.04 -22.84
CA LEU A 635 16.51 16.35 -23.79
C LEU A 635 15.16 17.06 -23.98
N ILE A 636 14.56 17.55 -22.89
CA ILE A 636 13.31 18.30 -22.94
C ILE A 636 13.50 19.61 -23.70
N GLN A 637 14.58 20.35 -23.41
CA GLN A 637 14.89 21.61 -24.07
C GLN A 637 15.09 21.42 -25.58
N ALA A 638 15.85 20.41 -25.99
CA ALA A 638 16.00 20.06 -27.40
C ALA A 638 14.66 19.75 -28.06
N ALA A 639 13.77 19.02 -27.36
CA ALA A 639 12.45 18.65 -27.89
C ALA A 639 11.51 19.86 -28.01
N VAL A 640 11.57 20.78 -27.03
CA VAL A 640 10.82 22.04 -27.02
C VAL A 640 11.24 22.94 -28.18
N LEU A 641 12.54 23.04 -28.47
CA LEU A 641 13.07 23.85 -29.58
C LEU A 641 12.57 23.43 -30.97
N MET A 642 12.15 22.18 -31.13
CA MET A 642 11.54 21.69 -32.38
C MET A 642 10.08 22.09 -32.55
N ARG A 643 9.43 22.64 -31.52
CA ARG A 643 8.01 23.00 -31.57
C ARG A 643 7.82 24.42 -32.12
N PRO A 644 6.69 24.70 -32.80
CA PRO A 644 6.37 26.05 -33.23
C PRO A 644 6.29 27.07 -32.08
N SER A 645 5.74 26.65 -30.93
CA SER A 645 5.65 27.48 -29.71
C SER A 645 7.00 27.77 -29.08
N LYS A 646 7.98 26.87 -29.33
CA LYS A 646 9.26 26.79 -28.61
C LYS A 646 9.11 26.94 -27.09
N SER A 647 7.99 26.49 -26.53
CA SER A 647 7.66 26.67 -25.11
C SER A 647 7.46 25.33 -24.42
N VAL A 648 7.82 25.26 -23.14
CA VAL A 648 7.53 24.09 -22.29
C VAL A 648 6.08 24.09 -21.78
N MET A 649 5.39 25.23 -21.88
CA MET A 649 4.01 25.39 -21.38
C MET A 649 3.03 24.49 -22.09
N ASP A 650 3.20 24.27 -23.39
CA ASP A 650 2.36 23.36 -24.17
C ASP A 650 2.99 21.97 -24.36
N PHE A 651 4.17 21.70 -23.77
CA PHE A 651 4.94 20.46 -23.96
C PHE A 651 4.41 19.31 -23.11
N GLU A 652 4.04 18.19 -23.74
CA GLU A 652 3.43 17.04 -23.07
C GLU A 652 4.37 15.83 -22.99
N VAL A 653 4.18 15.00 -21.96
CA VAL A 653 4.93 13.73 -21.76
C VAL A 653 4.90 12.84 -23.01
N LYS A 654 3.76 12.74 -23.70
CA LYS A 654 3.63 11.93 -24.94
C LYS A 654 4.60 12.39 -26.04
N SER A 655 4.85 13.69 -26.14
CA SER A 655 5.81 14.28 -27.08
C SER A 655 7.24 13.90 -26.69
N LEU A 656 7.58 13.98 -25.41
CA LEU A 656 8.89 13.58 -24.89
C LEU A 656 9.16 12.09 -25.11
N LYS A 657 8.18 11.21 -24.81
CA LYS A 657 8.30 9.76 -25.04
C LYS A 657 8.63 9.40 -26.49
N LYS A 658 8.07 10.14 -27.45
CA LYS A 658 8.37 9.93 -28.88
C LYS A 658 9.82 10.29 -29.20
N LYS A 659 10.33 11.37 -28.61
CA LYS A 659 11.71 11.84 -28.77
C LYS A 659 12.73 10.97 -28.04
N PHE A 660 12.39 10.51 -26.83
CA PHE A 660 13.21 9.60 -26.04
C PHE A 660 13.50 8.27 -26.75
N LYS A 661 12.53 7.75 -27.52
CA LYS A 661 12.71 6.52 -28.34
C LYS A 661 13.62 6.71 -29.55
N ASP A 662 13.76 7.94 -30.05
CA ASP A 662 14.62 8.23 -31.19
C ASP A 662 16.04 8.51 -30.71
N LYS A 663 16.89 7.48 -30.68
CA LYS A 663 18.28 7.59 -30.24
C LYS A 663 19.12 8.56 -31.08
N ARG A 664 18.68 8.95 -32.27
CA ARG A 664 19.39 9.95 -33.11
C ARG A 664 19.04 11.39 -32.72
N PHE A 665 17.91 11.58 -32.06
CA PHE A 665 17.47 12.88 -31.57
C PHE A 665 18.17 13.21 -30.26
N ALA A 666 18.80 14.40 -30.19
CA ALA A 666 19.63 14.82 -29.06
C ALA A 666 20.62 13.71 -28.64
N ALA A 667 21.46 13.28 -29.60
CA ALA A 667 22.35 12.13 -29.44
C ALA A 667 23.42 12.31 -28.34
N GLY A 668 23.68 13.55 -27.91
CA GLY A 668 24.56 13.84 -26.78
C GLY A 668 23.91 13.62 -25.42
N CYS A 669 22.60 13.36 -25.37
CA CYS A 669 21.93 13.03 -24.12
C CYS A 669 21.86 11.51 -23.94
N ASP A 670 22.37 10.98 -22.84
CA ASP A 670 22.32 9.53 -22.58
C ASP A 670 20.94 9.09 -22.06
N ARG A 671 20.37 8.04 -22.68
CA ARG A 671 19.05 7.51 -22.30
C ARG A 671 19.12 6.54 -21.13
N ASP A 672 20.24 5.88 -20.93
CA ASP A 672 20.47 4.96 -19.82
C ASP A 672 20.71 5.75 -18.53
N VAL A 673 21.40 6.90 -18.59
CA VAL A 673 21.50 7.87 -17.47
C VAL A 673 20.13 8.35 -17.02
N ILE A 674 19.24 8.74 -17.95
CA ILE A 674 17.88 9.16 -17.61
C ILE A 674 17.07 8.03 -16.95
N ARG A 675 17.22 6.77 -17.42
CA ARG A 675 16.57 5.61 -16.77
C ARG A 675 17.11 5.38 -15.37
N LYS A 676 18.44 5.48 -15.20
CA LYS A 676 19.10 5.37 -13.91
C LYS A 676 18.63 6.47 -12.95
N GLY A 677 18.45 7.69 -13.43
CA GLY A 677 17.86 8.79 -12.66
C GLY A 677 16.44 8.48 -12.18
N ALA A 678 15.62 7.81 -13.00
CA ALA A 678 14.28 7.36 -12.61
C ALA A 678 14.34 6.27 -11.51
N GLU A 679 15.20 5.26 -11.71
CA GLU A 679 15.47 4.20 -10.72
C GLU A 679 15.94 4.78 -9.37
N LEU A 680 16.95 5.65 -9.38
CA LEU A 680 17.51 6.25 -8.16
C LEU A 680 16.45 7.03 -7.36
N ASN A 681 15.47 7.60 -8.05
CA ASN A 681 14.37 8.34 -7.44
C ASN A 681 13.14 7.48 -7.11
N ASN A 682 13.18 6.16 -7.37
CA ASN A 682 12.05 5.25 -7.25
C ASN A 682 10.81 5.74 -8.04
N MET A 683 11.04 6.22 -9.26
CA MET A 683 10.00 6.75 -10.14
C MET A 683 9.92 5.93 -11.42
N GLU A 684 8.71 5.71 -11.92
CA GLU A 684 8.54 5.24 -13.29
C GLU A 684 9.02 6.32 -14.27
N LEU A 685 9.53 5.91 -15.44
CA LEU A 685 10.10 6.85 -16.42
C LEU A 685 9.09 7.93 -16.86
N ASP A 686 7.82 7.55 -17.00
CA ASP A 686 6.74 8.49 -17.33
C ASP A 686 6.45 9.49 -16.19
N GLU A 687 6.60 9.07 -14.94
CA GLU A 687 6.46 9.93 -13.76
C GLU A 687 7.61 10.93 -13.68
N LEU A 688 8.85 10.48 -13.95
CA LEU A 688 10.02 11.37 -14.01
C LEU A 688 9.83 12.41 -15.12
N PHE A 689 9.38 12.00 -16.31
CA PHE A 689 9.07 12.92 -17.40
C PHE A 689 8.03 13.97 -17.03
N ALA A 690 6.92 13.54 -16.41
CA ALA A 690 5.87 14.46 -15.97
C ALA A 690 6.41 15.46 -14.93
N SER A 691 7.17 14.95 -13.96
CA SER A 691 7.77 15.74 -12.87
C SER A 691 8.71 16.82 -13.38
N VAL A 692 9.65 16.48 -14.28
CA VAL A 692 10.63 17.45 -14.80
C VAL A 692 9.97 18.46 -15.73
N ILE A 693 9.00 18.05 -16.56
CA ILE A 693 8.22 18.99 -17.38
C ILE A 693 7.46 19.99 -16.51
N GLU A 694 6.84 19.53 -15.41
CA GLU A 694 6.14 20.40 -14.47
C GLU A 694 7.11 21.38 -13.78
N ALA A 695 8.27 20.89 -13.32
CA ALA A 695 9.31 21.72 -12.72
C ALA A 695 9.82 22.78 -13.72
N MET A 696 10.10 22.40 -14.96
CA MET A 696 10.52 23.32 -16.02
C MET A 696 9.45 24.38 -16.33
N ARG A 697 8.16 24.05 -16.24
CA ARG A 697 7.06 25.04 -16.36
C ARG A 697 7.02 26.00 -15.18
N ALA A 698 7.28 25.52 -13.97
CA ALA A 698 7.25 26.34 -12.77
C ALA A 698 8.41 27.35 -12.71
N ILE A 699 9.56 27.02 -13.31
CA ILE A 699 10.75 27.88 -13.33
C ILE A 699 10.90 28.67 -14.63
N ALA A 700 10.07 28.38 -15.64
CA ALA A 700 9.99 29.16 -16.86
C ALA A 700 9.53 30.58 -16.50
N PRO A 701 10.40 31.61 -16.60
CA PRO A 701 9.96 32.99 -16.41
C PRO A 701 9.03 33.38 -17.57
N ASP A 702 8.40 34.55 -17.51
CA ASP A 702 7.77 35.24 -18.66
C ASP A 702 8.80 35.57 -19.79
N ARG A 703 9.57 34.59 -20.27
CA ARG A 703 10.56 34.66 -21.34
C ARG A 703 10.00 33.93 -22.56
N ASP A 704 9.41 34.71 -23.45
CA ASP A 704 9.05 34.38 -24.83
C ASP A 704 10.29 34.15 -25.74
N THR A 705 11.37 33.55 -25.20
CA THR A 705 12.69 33.52 -25.84
C THR A 705 13.30 32.13 -25.83
N PHE A 706 12.76 31.24 -26.66
CA PHE A 706 13.55 30.19 -27.30
C PHE A 706 13.83 30.54 -28.79
N GLY A 707 13.64 31.81 -29.16
CA GLY A 707 13.94 32.31 -30.49
C GLY A 707 14.21 33.80 -30.53
N ALA A 708 15.44 34.21 -30.21
CA ALA A 708 16.15 35.28 -30.90
C ALA A 708 17.61 35.27 -30.45
N ASP A 709 18.50 35.50 -31.40
CA ASP A 709 19.94 35.72 -31.32
C ASP A 709 20.87 34.50 -31.13
N GLY A 710 21.56 34.21 -32.24
CA GLY A 710 22.61 33.19 -32.36
C GLY A 710 22.91 32.79 -33.81
N ALA A 711 22.69 33.67 -34.79
CA ALA A 711 23.18 33.48 -36.15
C ALA A 711 24.61 34.04 -36.27
N ALA A 712 25.63 33.19 -36.13
CA ALA A 712 26.97 33.41 -36.72
C ALA A 712 27.84 32.14 -36.64
N ARG A 713 28.02 31.52 -37.83
CA ARG A 713 29.03 30.53 -38.24
C ARG A 713 28.87 29.08 -37.80
#